data_AF-A0A9E7KU99-F1
#
_entry.id   AF-A0A9E7KU99-F1
#
_cell.length_a   1.000
_cell.length_b   1.000
_cell.length_c   1.000
_cell.angle_alpha   90.00
_cell.angle_beta   90.00
_cell.angle_gamma   90.00
#
_symmetry.space_group_name_H-M   'P 1'
#
loop_
_entity.id
_entity.type
_entity.pdbx_description
1 polymer ?
#
loop_
_entity_poly.entity_id
_entity_poly.type
_entity_poly.pdbx_seq_one_letter_code
_entity_poly.pdbx_strand_id
1 'polypeptide(L)'
;MMQLLGFRGGSAASSSSSSKEERSPTSDPRNPSPSLATAASGLGRPIRLVYCDEKGKFRMDPEAVAALQLVKGPIGVISVCGRARQGKRRNSGFQVASTHRPCTKGLWMWSAPLKRTALDGTEYNLLLLDTEGIDAYDQTGTYSTKIFSLAVLLSSLFVYNQMGGIDEAALDRLSLVTEMTKHIRVRASGGKTSASELGQFSPVFVWLLRDFYLELAEDNRKITAREYLEIALRPMQGGGRDLLAKNEIRESIRALFPDRECFTLVRPLNNENDLQRLDQIPLDRLRSEFRSGLDALVKYIFERTRPKQVGATVMTGPILAGITQSYLDAINNGAVPTISSSWQSVEEAECHKAYDSAAEIYKSSFDRSKPAEETVLREAHQDAVEKALNAFNSCAVGSGLGRQNYEKLLLNFFRKTFEEYKRTAFLEADLQCSKVIQSMETKLRAACHAPDAKLSDVIQLLDSLLVSFESSAHGPGKWKKLATFLQQSLEGSISDLFRKQLNHVESERNSLKSKCRLSEDKLALLMKQLEANEKHRSEYLKRYEDAISDKEKISKDYSGRIADLQSKYSKLEERCLSLSNALELAKHESSNWKNKYNEGMADQKAEEDKFKAQIAVLEARIGAAEGRLAAVREQAASAQEEASEWKRKYDVAVGDAKTALERAAVAQERTNKKVQAREDTLRTEFAGQLATKDNEIINLTAKVDQSEKQANSLLLRLEAAESELKRRESESSVLKDEIQGLLENLDSVKTMAQTHERQAKILEQENNHLQEKYLSESKKFDEADRRCKDAERDAKKATELADTARAEVVAAQKEKNEAQRLAMERLALIEKAERQVESLERERNKLIDETEGLRRSEIDAIAKVALLEHRVEVREKEIEEMLSENNEQRSNTVQVLESLLATERAARAEANKRAEALSLQLQLTQGKLDALQQELTSIRLNESALDTKMKSARGKRPRVDDNIGTESVHDMDTGEEVAKGRKRSKSTTSPFNYSQMEDGGSVFRGEQDNDQSQANQESETEDYRRFTVVKLKQELTKHGFGAQLLELRNPNKKDIIALYEKHVLGK
;
A
#
# COMPACT_ATOMS: atom_id res chain seq x y z
N MET A 1 -40.92 58.91 -33.51
CA MET A 1 -40.10 57.70 -33.75
C MET A 1 -41.02 56.52 -33.42
N MET A 2 -41.77 56.00 -34.40
CA MET A 2 -41.39 54.91 -35.32
C MET A 2 -41.19 53.60 -34.54
N GLN A 3 -42.12 52.63 -34.55
CA GLN A 3 -42.54 51.73 -35.67
C GLN A 3 -41.43 50.72 -36.03
N LEU A 4 -41.69 49.46 -36.39
CA LEU A 4 -42.93 48.74 -36.81
C LEU A 4 -43.30 47.63 -35.77
N LEU A 5 -44.57 47.24 -35.49
CA LEU A 5 -45.66 46.66 -36.32
C LEU A 5 -45.30 45.27 -36.92
N GLY A 6 -46.14 44.23 -36.87
CA GLY A 6 -47.48 43.98 -36.32
C GLY A 6 -47.82 42.47 -36.47
N PHE A 7 -49.02 41.90 -36.28
CA PHE A 7 -50.36 42.40 -35.89
C PHE A 7 -51.21 41.18 -35.43
N ARG A 8 -52.13 41.31 -34.46
CA ARG A 8 -53.22 40.32 -34.27
C ARG A 8 -54.44 40.86 -33.49
N GLY A 9 -55.63 40.66 -34.07
CA GLY A 9 -56.97 40.65 -33.43
C GLY A 9 -57.73 39.44 -34.02
N GLY A 10 -58.84 38.93 -33.47
CA GLY A 10 -59.86 39.54 -32.61
C GLY A 10 -61.10 39.88 -33.46
N SER A 11 -62.32 39.39 -33.21
CA SER A 11 -62.83 38.57 -32.09
C SER A 11 -63.98 37.63 -32.54
N ALA A 12 -64.64 36.96 -31.59
CA ALA A 12 -65.60 35.86 -31.77
C ALA A 12 -67.01 36.25 -32.29
N ALA A 13 -67.75 35.24 -32.79
CA ALA A 13 -69.21 35.15 -32.66
C ALA A 13 -69.71 33.69 -32.68
N SER A 14 -70.85 33.45 -32.04
CA SER A 14 -71.52 32.18 -31.75
C SER A 14 -72.30 31.53 -32.91
N SER A 15 -72.47 30.19 -32.87
CA SER A 15 -73.80 29.54 -32.85
C SER A 15 -73.71 28.04 -32.53
N SER A 16 -74.84 27.35 -32.40
CA SER A 16 -74.96 26.04 -31.73
C SER A 16 -75.63 24.93 -32.57
N SER A 17 -75.61 23.71 -32.01
CA SER A 17 -76.38 22.50 -32.37
C SER A 17 -75.91 21.64 -33.56
N SER A 18 -75.69 20.35 -33.28
CA SER A 18 -76.57 19.24 -33.72
C SER A 18 -76.07 17.91 -33.14
N SER A 19 -76.86 16.83 -33.26
CA SER A 19 -76.57 15.52 -32.69
C SER A 19 -77.00 14.37 -33.62
N LYS A 20 -76.21 13.29 -33.64
CA LYS A 20 -76.52 11.86 -33.93
C LYS A 20 -75.20 11.07 -33.91
N GLU A 21 -75.07 9.99 -33.15
CA GLU A 21 -75.57 8.61 -33.38
C GLU A 21 -74.93 7.90 -34.58
N GLU A 22 -74.13 6.86 -34.30
CA GLU A 22 -74.31 5.53 -34.90
C GLU A 22 -73.71 4.42 -34.00
N ARG A 23 -73.85 3.13 -34.35
CA ARG A 23 -73.88 2.02 -33.37
C ARG A 23 -73.00 0.80 -33.67
N SER A 24 -72.36 0.26 -32.62
CA SER A 24 -72.19 -1.20 -32.33
C SER A 24 -71.31 -2.06 -33.28
N PRO A 25 -71.05 -3.36 -32.98
CA PRO A 25 -70.60 -3.99 -31.71
C PRO A 25 -69.37 -4.94 -31.90
N THR A 26 -69.08 -5.80 -30.90
CA THR A 26 -68.08 -6.91 -30.76
C THR A 26 -66.80 -6.56 -29.98
N SER A 27 -66.15 -7.45 -29.19
CA SER A 27 -66.59 -8.59 -28.34
C SER A 27 -65.40 -9.10 -27.50
N ASP A 28 -65.65 -9.86 -26.42
CA ASP A 28 -64.71 -10.74 -25.69
C ASP A 28 -63.58 -10.14 -24.79
N PRO A 29 -63.04 -10.91 -23.81
CA PRO A 29 -62.86 -10.36 -22.44
C PRO A 29 -61.54 -10.66 -21.70
N ARG A 30 -61.48 -10.20 -20.42
CA ARG A 30 -60.52 -10.55 -19.33
C ARG A 30 -59.11 -9.95 -19.37
N ASN A 31 -58.92 -8.80 -18.72
CA ASN A 31 -58.40 -8.72 -17.33
C ASN A 31 -58.17 -7.25 -16.89
N PRO A 32 -58.26 -6.93 -15.58
CA PRO A 32 -58.13 -5.55 -15.10
C PRO A 32 -56.65 -5.14 -14.90
N SER A 33 -56.12 -4.33 -15.81
CA SER A 33 -54.96 -3.48 -15.52
C SER A 33 -55.41 -2.19 -14.81
N PRO A 34 -54.65 -1.67 -13.83
CA PRO A 34 -55.01 -0.42 -13.15
C PRO A 34 -54.73 0.78 -14.08
N SER A 35 -55.77 1.20 -14.81
CA SER A 35 -55.70 2.40 -15.66
C SER A 35 -55.40 3.64 -14.83
N LEU A 36 -54.39 4.42 -15.22
CA LEU A 36 -54.14 5.75 -14.65
C LEU A 36 -55.39 6.61 -14.80
N ALA A 37 -55.99 7.01 -13.67
CA ALA A 37 -57.11 7.93 -13.67
C ALA A 37 -56.62 9.35 -14.04
N THR A 38 -56.69 9.69 -15.33
CA THR A 38 -56.52 11.07 -15.81
C THR A 38 -57.49 11.98 -15.06
N ALA A 39 -56.98 13.12 -14.59
CA ALA A 39 -57.66 14.00 -13.64
C ALA A 39 -58.86 14.76 -14.23
N ALA A 40 -59.98 14.06 -14.42
CA ALA A 40 -61.28 14.70 -14.55
C ALA A 40 -61.68 15.33 -13.20
N SER A 41 -62.08 16.60 -13.19
CA SER A 41 -62.68 17.24 -12.01
C SER A 41 -64.04 16.61 -11.70
N GLY A 42 -64.03 15.54 -10.92
CA GLY A 42 -65.23 14.90 -10.42
C GLY A 42 -66.09 15.88 -9.61
N LEU A 43 -67.40 15.81 -9.79
CA LEU A 43 -68.37 16.49 -8.93
C LEU A 43 -68.07 16.14 -7.47
N GLY A 44 -67.85 17.17 -6.64
CA GLY A 44 -67.55 17.00 -5.23
C GLY A 44 -68.66 16.21 -4.52
N ARG A 45 -68.25 15.35 -3.58
CA ARG A 45 -69.16 14.56 -2.74
C ARG A 45 -68.83 14.75 -1.26
N PRO A 46 -69.78 14.50 -0.34
CA PRO A 46 -69.45 14.40 1.07
C PRO A 46 -68.65 13.12 1.32
N ILE A 47 -67.51 13.23 1.99
CA ILE A 47 -66.77 12.07 2.50
C ILE A 47 -66.54 12.24 4.01
N ARG A 48 -66.52 11.13 4.74
CA ARG A 48 -66.31 11.13 6.18
C ARG A 48 -64.83 11.39 6.44
N LEU A 49 -64.49 12.36 7.30
CA LEU A 49 -63.10 12.68 7.65
C LEU A 49 -62.68 12.00 8.94
N VAL A 50 -63.52 12.04 9.98
CA VAL A 50 -63.29 11.37 11.27
C VAL A 50 -64.52 10.61 11.71
N TYR A 51 -64.34 9.40 12.22
CA TYR A 51 -65.38 8.54 12.76
C TYR A 51 -64.94 7.86 14.06
N CYS A 52 -65.90 7.35 14.84
CA CYS A 52 -65.63 6.48 15.98
C CYS A 52 -65.67 5.01 15.51
N ASP A 53 -64.68 4.21 15.89
CA ASP A 53 -64.74 2.76 15.70
C ASP A 53 -65.61 2.08 16.78
N GLU A 54 -65.88 0.79 16.59
CA GLU A 54 -66.69 -0.05 17.50
C GLU A 54 -66.06 -0.19 18.92
N LYS A 55 -64.82 0.26 19.10
CA LYS A 55 -64.07 0.24 20.36
C LYS A 55 -64.02 1.63 21.02
N GLY A 56 -64.77 2.60 20.49
CA GLY A 56 -64.84 3.97 21.01
C GLY A 56 -63.63 4.84 20.70
N LYS A 57 -62.76 4.44 19.75
CA LYS A 57 -61.60 5.25 19.33
C LYS A 57 -61.90 6.02 18.06
N PHE A 58 -61.47 7.28 18.03
CA PHE A 58 -61.55 8.14 16.85
C PHE A 58 -60.51 7.71 15.81
N ARG A 59 -60.91 7.65 14.54
CA ARG A 59 -60.03 7.35 13.40
C ARG A 59 -60.32 8.28 12.23
N MET A 60 -59.30 8.54 11.42
CA MET A 60 -59.49 9.14 10.10
C MET A 60 -59.99 8.09 9.09
N ASP A 61 -60.78 8.53 8.11
CA ASP A 61 -61.19 7.67 7.00
C ASP A 61 -60.11 7.61 5.90
N PRO A 62 -59.67 6.44 5.42
CA PRO A 62 -58.65 6.33 4.38
C PRO A 62 -59.01 7.05 3.07
N GLU A 63 -60.29 7.14 2.69
CA GLU A 63 -60.71 7.89 1.50
C GLU A 63 -60.43 9.39 1.66
N ALA A 64 -60.70 9.95 2.85
CA ALA A 64 -60.44 11.35 3.15
C ALA A 64 -58.95 11.65 3.31
N VAL A 65 -58.16 10.73 3.89
CA VAL A 65 -56.69 10.86 3.93
C VAL A 65 -56.10 10.88 2.52
N ALA A 66 -56.57 10.01 1.62
CA ALA A 66 -56.15 9.99 0.22
C ALA A 66 -56.54 11.28 -0.52
N ALA A 67 -57.78 11.77 -0.33
CA ALA A 67 -58.23 13.03 -0.90
C ALA A 67 -57.39 14.23 -0.42
N LEU A 68 -57.07 14.31 0.89
CA LEU A 68 -56.21 15.35 1.44
C LEU A 68 -54.76 15.24 0.94
N GLN A 69 -54.21 14.04 0.81
CA GLN A 69 -52.83 13.85 0.34
C GLN A 69 -52.56 14.38 -1.08
N LEU A 70 -53.59 14.49 -1.91
CA LEU A 70 -53.52 15.10 -3.25
C LEU A 70 -53.47 16.65 -3.22
N VAL A 71 -53.91 17.29 -2.13
CA VAL A 71 -54.01 18.76 -2.03
C VAL A 71 -52.67 19.35 -1.56
N LYS A 72 -51.70 19.46 -2.47
CA LYS A 72 -50.35 19.96 -2.16
C LYS A 72 -50.26 21.47 -1.92
N GLY A 73 -51.22 22.25 -2.43
CA GLY A 73 -51.26 23.71 -2.21
C GLY A 73 -51.79 24.12 -0.83
N PRO A 74 -51.72 25.43 -0.50
CA PRO A 74 -52.30 25.99 0.73
C PRO A 74 -53.78 25.60 0.94
N ILE A 75 -54.18 25.40 2.20
CA ILE A 75 -55.57 25.11 2.58
C ILE A 75 -56.10 26.15 3.58
N GLY A 76 -57.27 26.71 3.28
CA GLY A 76 -58.14 27.37 4.25
C GLY A 76 -59.31 26.45 4.60
N VAL A 77 -59.70 26.38 5.87
CA VAL A 77 -60.74 25.43 6.34
C VAL A 77 -61.92 26.19 6.96
N ILE A 78 -63.14 25.89 6.50
CA ILE A 78 -64.37 26.34 7.17
C ILE A 78 -65.01 25.14 7.88
N SER A 79 -65.24 25.26 9.19
CA SER A 79 -66.02 24.28 9.95
C SER A 79 -67.41 24.83 10.29
N VAL A 80 -68.46 24.05 10.05
CA VAL A 80 -69.85 24.41 10.45
C VAL A 80 -70.33 23.50 11.57
N CYS A 81 -70.58 24.08 12.74
CA CYS A 81 -71.09 23.41 13.94
C CYS A 81 -72.43 23.98 14.41
N GLY A 82 -73.09 23.33 15.37
CA GLY A 82 -74.45 23.66 15.82
C GLY A 82 -75.21 22.43 16.33
N ARG A 83 -76.41 22.61 16.90
CA ARG A 83 -77.23 21.46 17.33
C ARG A 83 -77.67 20.61 16.13
N ALA A 84 -78.03 19.36 16.41
CA ALA A 84 -78.71 18.52 15.42
C ALA A 84 -79.99 19.20 14.87
N ARG A 85 -80.32 18.89 13.61
CA ARG A 85 -81.57 19.31 12.92
C ARG A 85 -81.71 20.83 12.61
N GLN A 86 -80.71 21.67 12.89
CA GLN A 86 -80.77 23.13 12.65
C GLN A 86 -80.34 23.57 11.22
N GLY A 87 -80.57 22.74 10.20
CA GLY A 87 -80.41 23.11 8.79
C GLY A 87 -79.00 23.55 8.36
N LYS A 88 -77.94 22.78 8.72
CA LYS A 88 -76.53 23.02 8.35
C LYS A 88 -76.20 22.84 6.86
N ARG A 89 -77.08 22.20 6.08
CA ARG A 89 -76.84 21.63 4.74
C ARG A 89 -77.91 22.09 3.77
N ARG A 90 -77.55 22.42 2.52
CA ARG A 90 -78.47 22.56 1.38
C ARG A 90 -77.80 22.21 0.03
N ASN A 91 -78.62 21.76 -0.92
CA ASN A 91 -78.30 21.34 -2.31
C ASN A 91 -77.31 20.16 -2.49
N SER A 92 -77.81 19.11 -3.17
CA SER A 92 -77.12 18.05 -3.96
C SER A 92 -75.84 17.35 -3.46
N GLY A 93 -75.32 17.66 -2.27
CA GLY A 93 -74.08 17.12 -1.74
C GLY A 93 -74.28 16.41 -0.41
N PHE A 94 -74.18 17.18 0.68
CA PHE A 94 -74.32 16.69 2.04
C PHE A 94 -75.80 16.31 2.36
N GLN A 95 -76.09 15.01 2.41
CA GLN A 95 -77.46 14.45 2.51
C GLN A 95 -78.25 14.89 3.76
N VAL A 96 -79.41 15.52 3.57
CA VAL A 96 -80.36 15.87 4.65
C VAL A 96 -81.39 14.74 4.83
N ALA A 97 -81.84 14.50 6.05
CA ALA A 97 -83.02 13.69 6.34
C ALA A 97 -83.97 14.43 7.30
N SER A 98 -85.27 14.32 7.05
CA SER A 98 -86.35 14.95 7.83
C SER A 98 -86.77 14.15 9.08
N THR A 99 -86.08 13.04 9.38
CA THR A 99 -86.44 12.13 10.47
C THR A 99 -85.79 12.49 11.80
N HIS A 100 -86.22 11.86 12.90
CA HIS A 100 -85.67 12.11 14.23
C HIS A 100 -84.20 11.68 14.41
N ARG A 101 -83.62 10.88 13.50
CA ARG A 101 -82.27 10.32 13.66
C ARG A 101 -81.18 11.29 13.16
N PRO A 102 -80.04 11.45 13.87
CA PRO A 102 -78.92 12.27 13.38
C PRO A 102 -78.40 11.79 12.02
N CYS A 103 -78.30 12.69 11.05
CA CYS A 103 -77.89 12.38 9.67
C CYS A 103 -76.37 12.33 9.50
N THR A 104 -75.62 12.86 10.47
CA THR A 104 -74.18 13.12 10.42
C THR A 104 -73.54 12.59 11.67
N LYS A 105 -72.65 11.60 11.53
CA LYS A 105 -71.82 11.12 12.65
C LYS A 105 -70.35 11.45 12.46
N GLY A 106 -69.70 11.94 13.51
CA GLY A 106 -68.32 12.40 13.48
C GLY A 106 -68.10 13.71 12.70
N LEU A 107 -67.00 13.76 11.94
CA LEU A 107 -66.61 14.92 11.13
C LEU A 107 -66.61 14.54 9.65
N TRP A 108 -67.21 15.37 8.80
CA TRP A 108 -67.29 15.17 7.36
C TRP A 108 -66.58 16.29 6.61
N MET A 109 -66.02 15.99 5.44
CA MET A 109 -65.39 16.95 4.55
C MET A 109 -65.97 16.88 3.14
N TRP A 110 -65.82 17.97 2.39
CA TRP A 110 -66.13 18.01 0.96
C TRP A 110 -64.93 17.48 0.15
N SER A 111 -65.13 16.50 -0.72
CA SER A 111 -64.04 15.76 -1.39
C SER A 111 -63.26 16.57 -2.43
N ALA A 112 -63.79 17.72 -2.87
CA ALA A 112 -63.20 18.57 -3.90
C ALA A 112 -63.06 20.02 -3.38
N PRO A 113 -61.89 20.41 -2.86
CA PRO A 113 -61.66 21.76 -2.36
C PRO A 113 -61.93 22.84 -3.42
N LEU A 114 -62.50 23.97 -3.00
CA LEU A 114 -62.82 25.07 -3.89
C LEU A 114 -61.60 25.98 -4.02
N LYS A 115 -61.05 26.14 -5.23
CA LYS A 115 -59.99 27.15 -5.47
C LYS A 115 -60.50 28.56 -5.14
N ARG A 116 -59.71 29.30 -4.38
CA ARG A 116 -59.94 30.69 -3.97
C ARG A 116 -58.64 31.49 -4.02
N THR A 117 -58.77 32.80 -4.05
CA THR A 117 -57.65 33.75 -3.94
C THR A 117 -57.90 34.62 -2.73
N ALA A 118 -56.92 34.76 -1.85
CA ALA A 118 -57.00 35.65 -0.70
C ALA A 118 -56.81 37.12 -1.11
N LEU A 119 -57.14 38.06 -0.23
CA LEU A 119 -57.05 39.52 -0.48
C LEU A 119 -55.60 40.01 -0.75
N ASP A 120 -54.62 39.19 -0.40
CA ASP A 120 -53.18 39.39 -0.67
C ASP A 120 -52.71 38.79 -2.02
N GLY A 121 -53.61 38.17 -2.79
CA GLY A 121 -53.32 37.55 -4.08
C GLY A 121 -52.95 36.06 -4.02
N THR A 122 -52.83 35.46 -2.83
CA THR A 122 -52.43 34.06 -2.67
C THR A 122 -53.55 33.09 -3.12
N GLU A 123 -53.28 32.20 -4.08
CA GLU A 123 -54.17 31.06 -4.37
C GLU A 123 -54.17 30.03 -3.24
N TYR A 124 -55.35 29.56 -2.85
CA TYR A 124 -55.54 28.52 -1.85
C TYR A 124 -56.75 27.63 -2.14
N ASN A 125 -56.76 26.48 -1.47
CA ASN A 125 -57.81 25.47 -1.58
C ASN A 125 -58.73 25.58 -0.36
N LEU A 126 -59.99 25.94 -0.57
CA LEU A 126 -60.98 26.08 0.48
C LEU A 126 -61.65 24.73 0.76
N LEU A 127 -61.41 24.18 1.95
CA LEU A 127 -62.02 22.95 2.44
C LEU A 127 -63.24 23.28 3.31
N LEU A 128 -64.34 22.56 3.07
CA LEU A 128 -65.56 22.65 3.87
C LEU A 128 -65.67 21.42 4.78
N LEU A 129 -65.83 21.66 6.08
CA LEU A 129 -66.07 20.65 7.11
C LEU A 129 -67.46 20.81 7.73
N ASP A 130 -68.18 19.71 7.85
CA ASP A 130 -69.50 19.62 8.46
C ASP A 130 -69.44 18.67 9.66
N THR A 131 -69.91 19.14 10.83
CA THR A 131 -69.81 18.39 12.09
C THR A 131 -71.10 17.66 12.43
N GLU A 132 -71.01 16.64 13.28
CA GLU A 132 -72.18 16.10 13.98
C GLU A 132 -72.97 17.19 14.74
N GLY A 133 -74.27 16.95 14.92
CA GLY A 133 -75.15 17.82 15.66
C GLY A 133 -74.95 17.68 17.17
N ILE A 134 -74.67 18.78 17.86
CA ILE A 134 -74.62 18.82 19.33
C ILE A 134 -75.99 18.39 19.89
N ASP A 135 -75.99 17.62 20.98
CA ASP A 135 -77.15 16.93 21.59
C ASP A 135 -77.82 15.90 20.67
N ALA A 136 -77.04 15.08 19.97
CA ALA A 136 -77.53 13.80 19.45
C ALA A 136 -77.94 12.89 20.62
N TYR A 137 -79.19 12.40 20.63
CA TYR A 137 -79.78 11.67 21.78
C TYR A 137 -79.13 10.30 22.06
N ASP A 138 -78.31 9.83 21.15
CA ASP A 138 -77.63 8.53 21.17
C ASP A 138 -76.11 8.65 21.37
N GLN A 139 -75.59 9.84 21.70
CA GLN A 139 -74.17 10.10 21.93
C GLN A 139 -73.88 10.65 23.34
N THR A 140 -72.68 10.41 23.85
CA THR A 140 -72.23 11.03 25.10
C THR A 140 -71.81 12.48 24.90
N GLY A 141 -71.96 13.31 25.94
CA GLY A 141 -71.48 14.70 25.91
C GLY A 141 -69.97 14.79 25.61
N THR A 142 -69.18 13.89 26.22
CA THR A 142 -67.72 13.80 26.00
C THR A 142 -67.32 13.46 24.57
N TYR A 143 -68.13 12.69 23.84
CA TYR A 143 -67.92 12.45 22.41
C TYR A 143 -68.18 13.73 21.60
N SER A 144 -69.31 14.39 21.87
CA SER A 144 -69.72 15.62 21.17
C SER A 144 -68.70 16.75 21.34
N THR A 145 -68.19 16.96 22.56
CA THR A 145 -67.15 17.96 22.84
C THR A 145 -65.85 17.65 22.11
N LYS A 146 -65.42 16.37 22.04
CA LYS A 146 -64.20 15.97 21.32
C LYS A 146 -64.28 16.29 19.81
N ILE A 147 -65.43 16.01 19.16
CA ILE A 147 -65.66 16.38 17.76
C ILE A 147 -65.70 17.90 17.57
N PHE A 148 -66.36 18.64 18.48
CA PHE A 148 -66.40 20.11 18.40
C PHE A 148 -65.00 20.72 18.54
N SER A 149 -64.25 20.37 19.59
CA SER A 149 -62.89 20.87 19.81
C SER A 149 -61.98 20.60 18.61
N LEU A 150 -62.06 19.40 18.01
CA LEU A 150 -61.33 19.09 16.78
C LEU A 150 -61.76 20.00 15.61
N ALA A 151 -63.05 20.22 15.42
CA ALA A 151 -63.56 21.09 14.36
C ALA A 151 -63.12 22.57 14.50
N VAL A 152 -62.95 23.07 15.73
CA VAL A 152 -62.34 24.38 16.02
C VAL A 152 -60.85 24.36 15.64
N LEU A 153 -60.08 23.40 16.16
CA LEU A 153 -58.63 23.31 15.94
C LEU A 153 -58.24 23.20 14.46
N LEU A 154 -59.00 22.46 13.65
CA LEU A 154 -58.71 22.29 12.22
C LEU A 154 -59.15 23.50 11.37
N SER A 155 -60.05 24.34 11.86
CA SER A 155 -60.63 25.45 11.09
C SER A 155 -59.72 26.69 10.97
N SER A 156 -59.82 27.40 9.84
CA SER A 156 -59.45 28.82 9.69
C SER A 156 -60.61 29.74 10.09
N LEU A 157 -61.85 29.32 9.81
CA LEU A 157 -63.08 30.03 10.14
C LEU A 157 -64.10 29.03 10.70
N PHE A 158 -64.69 29.35 11.85
CA PHE A 158 -65.60 28.47 12.58
C PHE A 158 -67.00 29.10 12.66
N VAL A 159 -67.99 28.46 12.03
CA VAL A 159 -69.39 28.89 12.06
C VAL A 159 -70.14 28.11 13.13
N TYR A 160 -70.67 28.79 14.13
CA TYR A 160 -71.55 28.22 15.15
C TYR A 160 -73.02 28.58 14.85
N ASN A 161 -73.74 27.64 14.23
CA ASN A 161 -75.13 27.76 13.83
C ASN A 161 -76.07 27.40 14.99
N GLN A 162 -76.83 28.40 15.46
CA GLN A 162 -77.82 28.32 16.53
C GLN A 162 -79.20 28.77 15.99
N MET A 163 -80.29 28.40 16.65
CA MET A 163 -81.65 28.92 16.37
C MET A 163 -82.06 29.90 17.48
N GLY A 164 -82.73 30.99 17.12
CA GLY A 164 -83.15 32.04 18.05
C GLY A 164 -82.03 33.00 18.45
N GLY A 165 -82.23 33.71 19.57
CA GLY A 165 -81.22 34.58 20.17
C GLY A 165 -80.13 33.82 20.94
N ILE A 166 -79.19 34.56 21.51
CA ILE A 166 -78.14 34.03 22.39
C ILE A 166 -78.71 33.89 23.81
N ASP A 167 -78.63 32.68 24.37
CA ASP A 167 -79.04 32.32 25.73
C ASP A 167 -77.86 31.79 26.54
N GLU A 168 -77.96 31.82 27.88
CA GLU A 168 -76.96 31.24 28.78
C GLU A 168 -76.69 29.77 28.46
N ALA A 169 -77.74 29.02 28.10
CA ALA A 169 -77.62 27.61 27.76
C ALA A 169 -76.79 27.37 26.47
N ALA A 170 -76.59 28.37 25.61
CA ALA A 170 -75.62 28.31 24.51
C ALA A 170 -74.22 28.76 24.91
N LEU A 171 -74.09 29.74 25.81
CA LEU A 171 -72.80 30.11 26.40
C LEU A 171 -72.20 28.95 27.19
N ASP A 172 -72.99 28.21 27.97
CA ASP A 172 -72.57 27.02 28.71
C ASP A 172 -72.13 25.87 27.77
N ARG A 173 -72.70 25.77 26.57
CA ARG A 173 -72.28 24.78 25.55
C ARG A 173 -70.95 25.15 24.91
N LEU A 174 -70.74 26.43 24.65
CA LEU A 174 -69.46 26.95 24.18
C LEU A 174 -68.40 26.86 25.31
N SER A 175 -68.78 27.05 26.57
CA SER A 175 -67.91 26.88 27.74
C SER A 175 -67.17 25.55 27.72
N LEU A 176 -67.90 24.43 27.63
CA LEU A 176 -67.33 23.08 27.67
C LEU A 176 -66.30 22.83 26.55
N VAL A 177 -66.45 23.53 25.41
CA VAL A 177 -65.46 23.54 24.33
C VAL A 177 -64.28 24.44 24.70
N THR A 178 -64.51 25.65 25.20
CA THR A 178 -63.43 26.54 25.66
C THR A 178 -62.61 25.90 26.77
N GLU A 179 -63.21 25.11 27.65
CA GLU A 179 -62.54 24.37 28.74
C GLU A 179 -61.61 23.28 28.20
N MET A 180 -62.12 22.41 27.32
CA MET A 180 -61.26 21.48 26.56
C MET A 180 -60.15 22.20 25.79
N THR A 181 -60.38 23.44 25.35
CA THR A 181 -59.40 24.26 24.61
C THR A 181 -58.44 25.04 25.52
N LYS A 182 -58.80 25.35 26.77
CA LYS A 182 -57.90 25.89 27.82
C LYS A 182 -56.80 24.90 28.16
N HIS A 183 -57.13 23.60 28.15
CA HIS A 183 -56.15 22.55 28.42
C HIS A 183 -55.16 22.35 27.26
N ILE A 184 -55.53 22.72 26.03
CA ILE A 184 -54.69 22.57 24.83
C ILE A 184 -53.50 23.53 24.91
N ARG A 185 -52.30 22.94 25.02
CA ARG A 185 -51.08 23.72 25.22
C ARG A 185 -50.56 24.24 23.88
N VAL A 186 -50.18 25.51 23.85
CA VAL A 186 -49.47 26.08 22.68
C VAL A 186 -47.99 25.67 22.69
N ARG A 187 -47.39 25.38 23.85
CA ARG A 187 -45.99 24.92 23.99
C ARG A 187 -45.88 23.69 24.90
N ALA A 188 -44.92 22.81 24.64
CA ALA A 188 -44.64 21.65 25.49
C ALA A 188 -43.99 22.02 26.84
N SER A 189 -43.20 23.10 26.88
CA SER A 189 -42.64 23.69 28.11
C SER A 189 -43.75 24.17 29.05
N GLY A 190 -43.76 23.71 30.30
CA GLY A 190 -44.90 23.79 31.24
C GLY A 190 -45.29 25.17 31.82
N GLY A 191 -45.10 26.26 31.08
CA GLY A 191 -45.64 27.57 31.45
C GLY A 191 -47.16 27.65 31.26
N LYS A 192 -47.82 28.57 31.98
CA LYS A 192 -49.22 28.94 31.68
C LYS A 192 -49.26 29.56 30.28
N THR A 193 -50.11 29.03 29.40
CA THR A 193 -50.28 29.58 28.03
C THR A 193 -50.97 30.94 28.12
N SER A 194 -50.42 31.96 27.46
CA SER A 194 -51.07 33.27 27.44
C SER A 194 -52.24 33.32 26.46
N ALA A 195 -53.28 34.10 26.76
CA ALA A 195 -54.42 34.29 25.86
C ALA A 195 -53.99 34.87 24.49
N SER A 196 -52.95 35.71 24.48
CA SER A 196 -52.35 36.28 23.27
C SER A 196 -51.74 35.21 22.35
N GLU A 197 -51.04 34.22 22.92
CA GLU A 197 -50.50 33.10 22.16
C GLU A 197 -51.60 32.18 21.61
N LEU A 198 -52.66 31.93 22.39
CA LEU A 198 -53.79 31.10 21.93
C LEU A 198 -54.54 31.74 20.75
N GLY A 199 -54.68 33.07 20.76
CA GLY A 199 -55.31 33.84 19.68
C GLY A 199 -54.67 33.63 18.31
N GLN A 200 -53.36 33.35 18.23
CA GLN A 200 -52.66 33.11 16.96
C GLN A 200 -53.08 31.82 16.22
N PHE A 201 -53.62 30.83 16.93
CA PHE A 201 -54.02 29.52 16.37
C PHE A 201 -55.53 29.40 16.15
N SER A 202 -56.27 30.40 16.63
CA SER A 202 -57.72 30.38 16.76
C SER A 202 -58.39 30.80 15.45
N PRO A 203 -59.51 30.15 15.08
CA PRO A 203 -60.24 30.51 13.86
C PRO A 203 -61.00 31.83 14.04
N VAL A 204 -61.31 32.49 12.92
CA VAL A 204 -62.32 33.56 12.90
C VAL A 204 -63.66 32.95 13.30
N PHE A 205 -64.26 33.43 14.38
CA PHE A 205 -65.51 32.89 14.92
C PHE A 205 -66.72 33.62 14.35
N VAL A 206 -67.70 32.88 13.85
CA VAL A 206 -68.95 33.41 13.29
C VAL A 206 -70.14 32.77 14.00
N TRP A 207 -70.82 33.52 14.87
CA TRP A 207 -72.08 33.07 15.45
C TRP A 207 -73.21 33.31 14.45
N LEU A 208 -73.85 32.25 13.99
CA LEU A 208 -74.94 32.30 13.01
C LEU A 208 -76.27 32.03 13.70
N LEU A 209 -77.08 33.06 13.88
CA LEU A 209 -78.38 33.03 14.54
C LEU A 209 -79.49 32.83 13.49
N ARG A 210 -80.05 31.63 13.44
CA ARG A 210 -81.10 31.17 12.52
C ARG A 210 -82.49 31.43 13.09
N ASP A 211 -83.46 31.63 12.20
CA ASP A 211 -84.85 31.96 12.52
C ASP A 211 -84.94 33.10 13.56
N PHE A 212 -84.04 34.09 13.44
CA PHE A 212 -83.92 35.20 14.39
C PHE A 212 -85.12 36.16 14.25
N TYR A 213 -85.73 36.51 15.38
CA TYR A 213 -87.01 37.22 15.45
C TYR A 213 -87.02 38.44 16.40
N LEU A 214 -85.92 38.71 17.09
CA LEU A 214 -85.79 39.87 17.98
C LEU A 214 -85.48 41.13 17.16
N GLU A 215 -85.95 42.30 17.59
CA GLU A 215 -85.46 43.57 17.04
C GLU A 215 -84.11 43.92 17.67
N LEU A 216 -83.13 44.27 16.84
CA LEU A 216 -81.79 44.66 17.29
C LEU A 216 -81.79 46.13 17.72
N ALA A 217 -82.33 46.41 18.90
CA ALA A 217 -82.33 47.73 19.51
C ALA A 217 -81.94 47.70 21.01
N GLU A 218 -81.17 48.70 21.44
CA GLU A 218 -80.75 48.96 22.83
C GLU A 218 -80.83 50.48 23.05
N ASP A 219 -81.44 50.95 24.15
CA ASP A 219 -81.64 52.38 24.47
C ASP A 219 -82.16 53.25 23.30
N ASN A 220 -83.18 52.78 22.58
CA ASN A 220 -83.76 53.38 21.37
C ASN A 220 -82.77 53.57 20.20
N ARG A 221 -81.60 52.94 20.23
CA ARG A 221 -80.63 52.90 19.13
C ARG A 221 -80.66 51.53 18.46
N LYS A 222 -80.56 51.49 17.14
CA LYS A 222 -80.38 50.23 16.40
C LYS A 222 -78.95 49.74 16.57
N ILE A 223 -78.78 48.52 17.02
CA ILE A 223 -77.48 47.86 17.18
C ILE A 223 -77.25 46.86 16.05
N THR A 224 -75.98 46.58 15.75
CA THR A 224 -75.60 45.50 14.83
C THR A 224 -75.66 44.13 15.52
N ALA A 225 -75.74 43.06 14.73
CA ALA A 225 -75.65 41.70 15.25
C ALA A 225 -74.31 41.44 15.97
N ARG A 226 -73.22 42.09 15.53
CA ARG A 226 -71.90 42.08 16.18
C ARG A 226 -71.96 42.72 17.58
N GLU A 227 -72.58 43.89 17.70
CA GLU A 227 -72.73 44.56 19.01
C GLU A 227 -73.60 43.72 19.96
N TYR A 228 -74.69 43.11 19.47
CA TYR A 228 -75.49 42.16 20.24
C TYR A 228 -74.67 40.98 20.79
N LEU A 229 -73.75 40.42 19.99
CA LEU A 229 -72.80 39.40 20.47
C LEU A 229 -71.84 39.97 21.53
N GLU A 230 -71.27 41.16 21.32
CA GLU A 230 -70.37 41.77 22.31
C GLU A 230 -71.08 42.11 23.63
N ILE A 231 -72.35 42.50 23.57
CA ILE A 231 -73.22 42.73 24.74
C ILE A 231 -73.45 41.41 25.49
N ALA A 232 -73.86 40.35 24.80
CA ALA A 232 -74.10 39.03 25.41
C ALA A 232 -72.85 38.45 26.12
N LEU A 233 -71.65 38.79 25.62
CA LEU A 233 -70.36 38.41 26.19
C LEU A 233 -69.84 39.38 27.27
N ARG A 234 -70.53 40.48 27.62
CA ARG A 234 -70.11 41.38 28.73
C ARG A 234 -70.17 40.64 30.08
N PRO A 235 -69.22 40.86 31.01
CA PRO A 235 -69.32 40.33 32.36
C PRO A 235 -70.55 40.90 33.07
N MET A 236 -71.29 40.04 33.75
CA MET A 236 -72.44 40.44 34.57
C MET A 236 -71.96 40.94 35.93
N GLN A 237 -72.57 42.02 36.43
CA GLN A 237 -72.23 42.61 37.72
C GLN A 237 -72.94 41.86 38.86
N GLY A 238 -72.20 41.48 39.91
CA GLY A 238 -72.73 40.82 41.10
C GLY A 238 -71.70 39.90 41.78
N GLY A 239 -71.92 39.59 43.07
CA GLY A 239 -70.94 38.89 43.93
C GLY A 239 -71.16 37.39 44.14
N GLY A 240 -71.96 36.71 43.31
CA GLY A 240 -72.29 35.29 43.49
C GLY A 240 -71.30 34.32 42.82
N ARG A 241 -71.06 33.15 43.41
CA ARG A 241 -70.20 32.09 42.82
C ARG A 241 -70.63 31.69 41.40
N ASP A 242 -71.94 31.58 41.18
CA ASP A 242 -72.50 31.21 39.87
C ASP A 242 -72.31 32.33 38.82
N LEU A 243 -72.22 33.60 39.26
CA LEU A 243 -71.90 34.73 38.39
C LEU A 243 -70.41 34.76 38.04
N LEU A 244 -69.52 34.40 38.98
CA LEU A 244 -68.09 34.23 38.69
C LEU A 244 -67.89 33.16 37.61
N ALA A 245 -68.51 31.98 37.76
CA ALA A 245 -68.47 30.93 36.74
C ALA A 245 -68.99 31.43 35.38
N LYS A 246 -70.16 32.08 35.33
CA LYS A 246 -70.73 32.64 34.09
C LYS A 246 -69.90 33.76 33.45
N ASN A 247 -69.10 34.48 34.24
CA ASN A 247 -68.16 35.49 33.75
C ASN A 247 -66.88 34.83 33.22
N GLU A 248 -66.32 33.82 33.90
CA GLU A 248 -65.20 33.02 33.39
C GLU A 248 -65.53 32.42 32.01
N ILE A 249 -66.76 31.92 31.81
CA ILE A 249 -67.23 31.40 30.50
C ILE A 249 -67.11 32.48 29.41
N ARG A 250 -67.62 33.68 29.68
CA ARG A 250 -67.62 34.80 28.73
C ARG A 250 -66.21 35.26 28.40
N GLU A 251 -65.34 35.38 29.40
CA GLU A 251 -63.92 35.68 29.20
C GLU A 251 -63.19 34.58 28.42
N SER A 252 -63.53 33.31 28.67
CA SER A 252 -62.95 32.16 27.94
C SER A 252 -63.31 32.17 26.46
N ILE A 253 -64.55 32.48 26.11
CA ILE A 253 -65.00 32.64 24.72
C ILE A 253 -64.29 33.83 24.07
N ARG A 254 -64.12 34.94 24.79
CA ARG A 254 -63.41 36.14 24.29
C ARG A 254 -61.91 35.94 24.09
N ALA A 255 -61.27 35.17 24.97
CA ALA A 255 -59.85 34.84 24.90
C ALA A 255 -59.54 33.80 23.82
N LEU A 256 -60.44 32.83 23.60
CA LEU A 256 -60.31 31.85 22.52
C LEU A 256 -60.64 32.45 21.15
N PHE A 257 -61.60 33.37 21.06
CA PHE A 257 -62.00 33.97 19.79
C PHE A 257 -61.78 35.50 19.82
N PRO A 258 -60.56 35.98 19.51
CA PRO A 258 -60.28 37.41 19.41
C PRO A 258 -61.02 38.05 18.22
N ASP A 259 -60.89 37.45 17.03
CA ASP A 259 -61.70 37.78 15.86
C ASP A 259 -63.04 37.04 15.91
N ARG A 260 -64.11 37.77 16.23
CA ARG A 260 -65.48 37.26 16.30
C ARG A 260 -66.47 38.16 15.57
N GLU A 261 -67.49 37.53 14.98
CA GLU A 261 -68.57 38.17 14.22
C GLU A 261 -69.90 37.45 14.49
N CYS A 262 -71.02 38.12 14.19
CA CYS A 262 -72.36 37.56 14.35
C CYS A 262 -73.24 37.92 13.15
N PHE A 263 -73.99 36.93 12.66
CA PHE A 263 -74.93 37.09 11.55
C PHE A 263 -76.32 36.57 11.97
N THR A 264 -77.35 37.36 11.73
CA THR A 264 -78.75 36.97 11.91
C THR A 264 -79.38 36.61 10.58
N LEU A 265 -80.07 35.47 10.53
CA LEU A 265 -80.90 35.04 9.41
C LEU A 265 -82.33 34.88 9.90
N VAL A 266 -83.28 35.54 9.23
CA VAL A 266 -84.71 35.31 9.44
C VAL A 266 -85.10 33.90 8.99
N ARG A 267 -86.33 33.48 9.29
CA ARG A 267 -86.86 32.19 8.82
C ARG A 267 -86.90 32.13 7.28
N PRO A 268 -86.41 31.05 6.61
CA PRO A 268 -86.31 31.02 5.15
C PRO A 268 -87.66 31.10 4.41
N LEU A 269 -88.68 30.47 4.99
CA LEU A 269 -90.05 30.33 4.50
C LEU A 269 -90.99 30.28 5.71
N ASN A 270 -92.26 30.67 5.53
CA ASN A 270 -93.23 30.70 6.64
C ASN A 270 -94.07 29.40 6.76
N ASN A 271 -94.01 28.48 5.79
CA ASN A 271 -94.81 27.24 5.76
C ASN A 271 -93.97 26.01 6.17
N GLU A 272 -94.41 25.27 7.19
CA GLU A 272 -93.71 24.08 7.70
C GLU A 272 -93.54 22.98 6.63
N ASN A 273 -94.57 22.76 5.78
CA ASN A 273 -94.54 21.74 4.72
C ASN A 273 -93.49 22.04 3.63
N ASP A 274 -93.09 23.31 3.51
CA ASP A 274 -92.08 23.77 2.56
C ASP A 274 -90.71 23.84 3.22
N LEU A 275 -90.62 24.19 4.51
CA LEU A 275 -89.40 24.05 5.31
C LEU A 275 -88.93 22.58 5.42
N GLN A 276 -89.85 21.62 5.52
CA GLN A 276 -89.51 20.18 5.46
C GLN A 276 -88.96 19.74 4.09
N ARG A 277 -89.14 20.55 3.04
CA ARG A 277 -88.70 20.29 1.66
C ARG A 277 -87.72 21.37 1.16
N LEU A 278 -87.04 22.08 2.07
CA LEU A 278 -86.21 23.25 1.77
C LEU A 278 -85.07 22.95 0.77
N ASP A 279 -84.62 21.71 0.65
CA ASP A 279 -83.62 21.26 -0.33
C ASP A 279 -84.18 21.04 -1.75
N GLN A 280 -85.50 20.96 -1.90
CA GLN A 280 -86.20 20.85 -3.18
C GLN A 280 -86.71 22.21 -3.67
N ILE A 281 -86.64 23.25 -2.83
CA ILE A 281 -87.14 24.59 -3.12
C ILE A 281 -85.98 25.48 -3.60
N PRO A 282 -86.05 26.00 -4.84
CA PRO A 282 -84.99 26.85 -5.39
C PRO A 282 -84.90 28.20 -4.66
N LEU A 283 -83.72 28.83 -4.75
CA LEU A 283 -83.34 29.96 -3.88
C LEU A 283 -84.19 31.22 -4.10
N ASP A 284 -84.71 31.42 -5.31
CA ASP A 284 -85.61 32.52 -5.71
C ASP A 284 -86.90 32.59 -4.89
N ARG A 285 -87.43 31.43 -4.48
CA ARG A 285 -88.69 31.32 -3.71
C ARG A 285 -88.54 31.63 -2.22
N LEU A 286 -87.31 31.85 -1.75
CA LEU A 286 -87.02 32.17 -0.35
C LEU A 286 -87.22 33.66 -0.08
N ARG A 287 -87.51 33.99 1.18
CA ARG A 287 -87.68 35.39 1.60
C ARG A 287 -86.48 36.26 1.23
N SER A 288 -86.76 37.49 0.79
CA SER A 288 -85.77 38.48 0.35
C SER A 288 -84.71 38.76 1.41
N GLU A 289 -85.16 38.95 2.65
CA GLU A 289 -84.31 39.20 3.82
C GLU A 289 -83.39 37.99 4.11
N PHE A 290 -83.91 36.77 3.96
CA PHE A 290 -83.11 35.54 4.13
C PHE A 290 -82.04 35.41 3.04
N ARG A 291 -82.39 35.68 1.77
CA ARG A 291 -81.42 35.72 0.66
C ARG A 291 -80.33 36.75 0.92
N SER A 292 -80.70 38.00 1.19
CA SER A 292 -79.74 39.09 1.43
C SER A 292 -78.82 38.81 2.62
N GLY A 293 -79.33 38.21 3.70
CA GLY A 293 -78.51 37.80 4.84
C GLY A 293 -77.57 36.63 4.52
N LEU A 294 -78.05 35.65 3.75
CA LEU A 294 -77.25 34.49 3.31
C LEU A 294 -76.13 34.92 2.35
N ASP A 295 -76.42 35.79 1.39
CA ASP A 295 -75.44 36.31 0.43
C ASP A 295 -74.37 37.15 1.16
N ALA A 296 -74.76 37.97 2.14
CA ALA A 296 -73.83 38.72 2.98
C ALA A 296 -72.91 37.80 3.83
N LEU A 297 -73.48 36.75 4.43
CA LEU A 297 -72.74 35.74 5.18
C LEU A 297 -71.74 34.98 4.28
N VAL A 298 -72.19 34.50 3.12
CA VAL A 298 -71.36 33.74 2.17
C VAL A 298 -70.23 34.61 1.61
N LYS A 299 -70.52 35.89 1.30
CA LYS A 299 -69.52 36.88 0.91
C LYS A 299 -68.47 37.08 2.02
N TYR A 300 -68.90 37.37 3.24
CA TYR A 300 -68.00 37.56 4.39
C TYR A 300 -67.10 36.34 4.62
N ILE A 301 -67.67 35.13 4.58
CA ILE A 301 -66.92 33.88 4.74
C ILE A 301 -65.82 33.74 3.68
N PHE A 302 -66.10 34.01 2.40
CA PHE A 302 -65.07 33.93 1.35
C PHE A 302 -64.05 35.08 1.40
N GLU A 303 -64.43 36.28 1.82
CA GLU A 303 -63.52 37.43 1.98
C GLU A 303 -62.62 37.32 3.22
N ARG A 304 -63.09 36.66 4.30
CA ARG A 304 -62.34 36.53 5.56
C ARG A 304 -61.60 35.21 5.73
N THR A 305 -61.96 34.13 5.02
CA THR A 305 -61.21 32.88 5.12
C THR A 305 -59.82 33.02 4.53
N ARG A 306 -58.81 32.65 5.31
CA ARG A 306 -57.40 32.62 4.93
C ARG A 306 -56.85 31.19 4.99
N PRO A 307 -55.74 30.89 4.29
CA PRO A 307 -54.96 29.69 4.54
C PRO A 307 -54.61 29.57 6.03
N LYS A 308 -54.74 28.38 6.63
CA LYS A 308 -54.26 28.19 8.00
C LYS A 308 -52.73 28.11 7.99
N GLN A 309 -52.07 28.73 8.96
CA GLN A 309 -50.61 28.77 9.05
C GLN A 309 -50.15 28.81 10.51
N VAL A 310 -48.91 28.39 10.76
CA VAL A 310 -48.25 28.47 12.06
C VAL A 310 -46.84 29.01 11.86
N GLY A 311 -46.55 30.15 12.50
CA GLY A 311 -45.32 30.89 12.23
C GLY A 311 -45.21 31.28 10.75
N ALA A 312 -44.19 30.77 10.07
CA ALA A 312 -43.94 31.00 8.65
C ALA A 312 -44.48 29.88 7.72
N THR A 313 -44.94 28.75 8.25
CA THR A 313 -45.36 27.60 7.44
C THR A 313 -46.88 27.58 7.24
N VAL A 314 -47.30 27.38 5.99
CA VAL A 314 -48.71 27.30 5.59
C VAL A 314 -49.18 25.85 5.56
N MET A 315 -50.41 25.61 6.00
CA MET A 315 -51.03 24.29 6.05
C MET A 315 -51.45 23.83 4.64
N THR A 316 -51.07 22.60 4.29
CA THR A 316 -51.45 21.89 3.06
C THR A 316 -52.25 20.63 3.43
N GLY A 317 -52.76 19.88 2.45
CA GLY A 317 -53.55 18.67 2.69
C GLY A 317 -52.83 17.56 3.46
N PRO A 318 -51.58 17.20 3.10
CA PRO A 318 -50.76 16.28 3.88
C PRO A 318 -50.57 16.72 5.34
N ILE A 319 -50.31 18.02 5.57
CA ILE A 319 -50.14 18.61 6.91
C ILE A 319 -51.45 18.52 7.70
N LEU A 320 -52.57 18.90 7.09
CA LEU A 320 -53.90 18.83 7.73
C LEU A 320 -54.25 17.39 8.12
N ALA A 321 -53.94 16.40 7.28
CA ALA A 321 -54.13 14.99 7.62
C ALA A 321 -53.24 14.55 8.80
N GLY A 322 -51.95 14.88 8.77
CA GLY A 322 -51.01 14.56 9.86
C GLY A 322 -51.40 15.20 11.20
N ILE A 323 -51.79 16.47 11.19
CA ILE A 323 -52.25 17.19 12.39
C ILE A 323 -53.55 16.57 12.91
N THR A 324 -54.51 16.27 12.03
CA THR A 324 -55.77 15.62 12.41
C THR A 324 -55.47 14.29 13.11
N GLN A 325 -54.64 13.43 12.51
CA GLN A 325 -54.24 12.16 13.10
C GLN A 325 -53.55 12.33 14.47
N SER A 326 -52.59 13.27 14.58
CA SER A 326 -51.91 13.58 15.85
C SER A 326 -52.89 14.03 16.96
N TYR A 327 -53.90 14.83 16.61
CA TYR A 327 -54.95 15.22 17.55
C TYR A 327 -55.86 14.03 17.92
N LEU A 328 -56.20 13.14 16.99
CA LEU A 328 -56.96 11.92 17.31
C LEU A 328 -56.17 11.01 18.25
N ASP A 329 -54.87 10.83 18.03
CA ASP A 329 -54.03 9.97 18.88
C ASP A 329 -53.88 10.52 20.29
N ALA A 330 -53.74 11.84 20.47
CA ALA A 330 -53.82 12.47 21.79
C ALA A 330 -55.19 12.21 22.45
N ILE A 331 -56.28 12.51 21.75
CA ILE A 331 -57.67 12.36 22.22
C ILE A 331 -58.05 10.90 22.55
N ASN A 332 -57.45 9.93 21.85
CA ASN A 332 -57.61 8.48 22.06
C ASN A 332 -56.79 7.95 23.25
N ASN A 333 -55.64 8.55 23.54
CA ASN A 333 -54.75 8.17 24.64
C ASN A 333 -55.05 8.94 25.94
N GLY A 334 -56.05 9.83 25.94
CA GLY A 334 -56.40 10.67 27.09
C GLY A 334 -55.40 11.82 27.34
N ALA A 335 -54.41 11.99 26.47
CA ALA A 335 -53.50 13.11 26.50
C ALA A 335 -54.15 14.36 25.89
N VAL A 336 -53.78 15.54 26.38
CA VAL A 336 -54.31 16.78 25.81
C VAL A 336 -53.52 17.16 24.56
N PRO A 337 -54.17 17.46 23.42
CA PRO A 337 -53.48 17.95 22.22
C PRO A 337 -52.59 19.16 22.53
N THR A 338 -51.40 19.18 21.94
CA THR A 338 -50.44 20.28 22.09
C THR A 338 -50.06 20.77 20.69
N ILE A 339 -50.42 22.03 20.38
CA ILE A 339 -50.49 22.49 18.99
C ILE A 339 -49.12 22.47 18.31
N SER A 340 -48.09 23.01 18.98
CA SER A 340 -46.73 23.09 18.44
C SER A 340 -46.08 21.73 18.21
N SER A 341 -46.20 20.78 19.14
CA SER A 341 -45.55 19.46 19.01
C SER A 341 -46.22 18.59 17.94
N SER A 342 -47.55 18.64 17.82
CA SER A 342 -48.27 18.02 16.70
C SER A 342 -47.83 18.62 15.35
N TRP A 343 -47.59 19.93 15.31
CA TRP A 343 -47.09 20.62 14.13
C TRP A 343 -45.67 20.20 13.75
N GLN A 344 -44.73 20.28 14.70
CA GLN A 344 -43.32 19.94 14.50
C GLN A 344 -43.13 18.49 14.08
N SER A 345 -43.82 17.55 14.74
CA SER A 345 -43.78 16.13 14.41
C SER A 345 -44.29 15.84 12.98
N VAL A 346 -45.28 16.62 12.49
CA VAL A 346 -45.80 16.49 11.12
C VAL A 346 -44.90 17.17 10.09
N GLU A 347 -44.31 18.33 10.39
CA GLU A 347 -43.28 18.96 9.55
C GLU A 347 -42.08 18.02 9.36
N GLU A 348 -41.59 17.42 10.45
CA GLU A 348 -40.49 16.45 10.41
C GLU A 348 -40.86 15.16 9.65
N ALA A 349 -42.05 14.61 9.87
CA ALA A 349 -42.49 13.38 9.20
C ALA A 349 -42.73 13.56 7.68
N GLU A 350 -43.28 14.69 7.25
CA GLU A 350 -43.42 14.97 5.81
C GLU A 350 -42.07 15.35 5.17
N CYS A 351 -41.17 16.04 5.89
CA CYS A 351 -39.80 16.27 5.41
C CYS A 351 -38.98 14.97 5.30
N HIS A 352 -39.17 14.00 6.20
CA HIS A 352 -38.57 12.67 6.09
C HIS A 352 -39.05 11.93 4.82
N LYS A 353 -40.36 11.92 4.56
CA LYS A 353 -40.92 11.32 3.33
C LYS A 353 -40.41 12.01 2.07
N ALA A 354 -40.28 13.33 2.09
CA ALA A 354 -39.69 14.09 1.00
C ALA A 354 -38.20 13.75 0.79
N TYR A 355 -37.44 13.57 1.87
CA TYR A 355 -36.05 13.08 1.84
C TYR A 355 -35.97 11.67 1.23
N ASP A 356 -36.79 10.71 1.68
CA ASP A 356 -36.79 9.34 1.16
C ASP A 356 -37.13 9.30 -0.33
N SER A 357 -38.18 10.03 -0.74
CA SER A 357 -38.60 10.13 -2.13
C SER A 357 -37.52 10.78 -3.01
N ALA A 358 -36.85 11.83 -2.52
CA ALA A 358 -35.75 12.47 -3.23
C ALA A 358 -34.50 11.57 -3.30
N ALA A 359 -34.22 10.78 -2.27
CA ALA A 359 -33.12 9.82 -2.25
C ALA A 359 -33.33 8.69 -3.28
N GLU A 360 -34.55 8.15 -3.43
CA GLU A 360 -34.87 7.18 -4.48
C GLU A 360 -34.90 7.80 -5.88
N ILE A 361 -35.39 9.03 -6.03
CA ILE A 361 -35.31 9.78 -7.30
C ILE A 361 -33.85 10.01 -7.71
N TYR A 362 -32.96 10.34 -6.76
CA TYR A 362 -31.52 10.42 -7.04
C TYR A 362 -30.94 9.05 -7.46
N LYS A 363 -31.20 7.98 -6.70
CA LYS A 363 -30.68 6.62 -6.99
C LYS A 363 -31.08 6.10 -8.37
N SER A 364 -32.26 6.50 -8.87
CA SER A 364 -32.87 6.05 -10.13
C SER A 364 -32.65 6.99 -11.32
N SER A 365 -32.46 8.30 -11.09
CA SER A 365 -32.12 9.28 -12.15
C SER A 365 -30.62 9.44 -12.39
N PHE A 366 -29.76 9.00 -11.46
CA PHE A 366 -28.31 8.96 -11.63
C PHE A 366 -27.89 7.86 -12.62
N ASP A 367 -27.52 8.27 -13.84
CA ASP A 367 -27.12 7.38 -14.93
C ASP A 367 -25.76 6.72 -14.68
N ARG A 368 -25.81 5.44 -14.28
CA ARG A 368 -24.64 4.59 -14.02
C ARG A 368 -24.06 3.91 -15.26
N SER A 369 -24.61 4.17 -16.45
CA SER A 369 -24.10 3.64 -17.73
C SER A 369 -23.03 4.52 -18.37
N LYS A 370 -22.84 5.74 -17.85
CA LYS A 370 -21.80 6.67 -18.31
C LYS A 370 -20.39 6.08 -18.14
N PRO A 371 -19.44 6.41 -19.04
CA PRO A 371 -18.03 6.05 -18.85
C PRO A 371 -17.49 6.67 -17.55
N ALA A 372 -16.51 5.99 -16.95
CA ALA A 372 -15.95 6.33 -15.64
C ALA A 372 -14.99 7.54 -15.67
N GLU A 373 -15.38 8.63 -16.33
CA GLU A 373 -14.61 9.87 -16.48
C GLU A 373 -15.18 10.96 -15.56
N GLU A 374 -14.32 11.75 -14.92
CA GLU A 374 -14.76 12.63 -13.84
C GLU A 374 -15.75 13.73 -14.30
N THR A 375 -15.57 14.27 -15.51
CA THR A 375 -16.48 15.24 -16.12
C THR A 375 -17.86 14.64 -16.34
N VAL A 376 -17.95 13.53 -17.07
CA VAL A 376 -19.21 12.88 -17.45
C VAL A 376 -19.97 12.35 -16.23
N LEU A 377 -19.26 11.79 -15.23
CA LEU A 377 -19.87 11.37 -13.97
C LEU A 377 -20.36 12.56 -13.13
N ARG A 378 -19.66 13.69 -13.15
CA ARG A 378 -20.06 14.92 -12.44
C ARG A 378 -21.28 15.57 -13.09
N GLU A 379 -21.38 15.56 -14.41
CA GLU A 379 -22.57 16.00 -15.15
C GLU A 379 -23.79 15.13 -14.80
N ALA A 380 -23.66 13.80 -14.90
CA ALA A 380 -24.73 12.86 -14.53
C ALA A 380 -25.15 12.97 -13.04
N HIS A 381 -24.22 13.32 -12.15
CA HIS A 381 -24.50 13.64 -10.75
C HIS A 381 -25.29 14.94 -10.61
N GLN A 382 -24.86 16.02 -11.27
CA GLN A 382 -25.53 17.32 -11.23
C GLN A 382 -26.99 17.20 -11.67
N ASP A 383 -27.22 16.51 -12.80
CA ASP A 383 -28.54 16.18 -13.36
C ASP A 383 -29.46 15.45 -12.37
N ALA A 384 -28.91 14.46 -11.66
CA ALA A 384 -29.66 13.65 -10.69
C ALA A 384 -29.93 14.43 -9.38
N VAL A 385 -28.98 15.26 -8.94
CA VAL A 385 -29.14 16.17 -7.80
C VAL A 385 -30.23 17.19 -8.07
N GLU A 386 -30.27 17.82 -9.26
CA GLU A 386 -31.31 18.79 -9.59
C GLU A 386 -32.70 18.15 -9.60
N LYS A 387 -32.86 16.99 -10.26
CA LYS A 387 -34.13 16.24 -10.28
C LYS A 387 -34.60 15.88 -8.86
N ALA A 388 -33.69 15.44 -8.00
CA ALA A 388 -33.99 15.08 -6.62
C ALA A 388 -34.26 16.30 -5.71
N LEU A 389 -33.55 17.42 -5.87
CA LEU A 389 -33.82 18.67 -5.14
C LEU A 389 -35.15 19.30 -5.54
N ASN A 390 -35.50 19.27 -6.84
CA ASN A 390 -36.80 19.75 -7.31
C ASN A 390 -37.94 18.88 -6.74
N ALA A 391 -37.76 17.56 -6.70
CA ALA A 391 -38.71 16.67 -6.02
C ALA A 391 -38.82 16.96 -4.52
N PHE A 392 -37.69 17.09 -3.81
CA PHE A 392 -37.67 17.47 -2.39
C PHE A 392 -38.40 18.79 -2.15
N ASN A 393 -38.07 19.85 -2.88
CA ASN A 393 -38.67 21.17 -2.73
C ASN A 393 -40.17 21.22 -3.09
N SER A 394 -40.67 20.28 -3.89
CA SER A 394 -42.10 20.13 -4.20
C SER A 394 -42.92 19.38 -3.13
N CYS A 395 -42.26 18.57 -2.30
CA CYS A 395 -42.89 17.70 -1.31
C CYS A 395 -42.59 18.08 0.15
N ALA A 396 -41.44 18.70 0.42
CA ALA A 396 -41.01 19.08 1.76
C ALA A 396 -41.86 20.24 2.32
N VAL A 397 -42.19 20.13 3.60
CA VAL A 397 -43.09 21.06 4.28
C VAL A 397 -42.31 22.21 4.93
N GLY A 398 -42.85 23.42 4.81
CA GLY A 398 -42.42 24.57 5.61
C GLY A 398 -41.08 25.18 5.26
N SER A 399 -40.62 26.05 6.15
CA SER A 399 -39.35 26.78 6.07
C SER A 399 -38.56 26.72 7.39
N GLY A 400 -38.94 25.82 8.29
CA GLY A 400 -38.37 25.70 9.63
C GLY A 400 -37.02 24.97 9.66
N LEU A 401 -36.49 24.83 10.87
CA LEU A 401 -35.24 24.11 11.11
C LEU A 401 -35.33 22.62 10.70
N GLY A 402 -36.53 22.02 10.81
CA GLY A 402 -36.79 20.64 10.38
C GLY A 402 -36.46 20.42 8.91
N ARG A 403 -37.07 21.20 8.00
CA ARG A 403 -36.75 21.15 6.57
C ARG A 403 -35.26 21.36 6.30
N GLN A 404 -34.64 22.37 6.90
CA GLN A 404 -33.21 22.65 6.69
C GLN A 404 -32.30 21.49 7.14
N ASN A 405 -32.70 20.74 8.16
CA ASN A 405 -31.96 19.55 8.60
C ASN A 405 -32.09 18.41 7.59
N TYR A 406 -33.30 18.12 7.08
CA TYR A 406 -33.51 17.11 6.04
C TYR A 406 -32.86 17.49 4.70
N GLU A 407 -32.82 18.77 4.35
CA GLU A 407 -32.11 19.29 3.17
C GLU A 407 -30.59 19.10 3.29
N LYS A 408 -30.00 19.39 4.46
CA LYS A 408 -28.58 19.11 4.75
C LYS A 408 -28.29 17.61 4.75
N LEU A 409 -29.19 16.77 5.26
CA LEU A 409 -29.08 15.31 5.20
C LEU A 409 -29.11 14.82 3.74
N LEU A 410 -30.00 15.38 2.91
CA LEU A 410 -30.15 15.03 1.49
C LEU A 410 -28.90 15.39 0.67
N LEU A 411 -28.37 16.59 0.84
CA LEU A 411 -27.11 17.03 0.20
C LEU A 411 -25.90 16.18 0.66
N ASN A 412 -25.88 15.75 1.92
CA ASN A 412 -24.86 14.83 2.44
C ASN A 412 -25.03 13.40 1.92
N PHE A 413 -26.27 12.94 1.69
CA PHE A 413 -26.58 11.66 1.06
C PHE A 413 -26.07 11.65 -0.39
N PHE A 414 -26.45 12.64 -1.21
CA PHE A 414 -25.97 12.76 -2.59
C PHE A 414 -24.44 12.73 -2.68
N ARG A 415 -23.76 13.53 -1.85
CA ARG A 415 -22.29 13.58 -1.79
C ARG A 415 -21.68 12.21 -1.46
N LYS A 416 -22.20 11.51 -0.44
CA LYS A 416 -21.70 10.19 -0.03
C LYS A 416 -21.90 9.14 -1.12
N THR A 417 -23.11 9.01 -1.65
CA THR A 417 -23.42 8.02 -2.69
C THR A 417 -22.70 8.31 -4.01
N PHE A 418 -22.43 9.58 -4.33
CA PHE A 418 -21.58 9.93 -5.48
C PHE A 418 -20.12 9.55 -5.27
N GLU A 419 -19.51 9.89 -4.13
CA GLU A 419 -18.11 9.51 -3.84
C GLU A 419 -17.93 7.99 -3.78
N GLU A 420 -18.90 7.26 -3.23
CA GLU A 420 -18.92 5.80 -3.19
C GLU A 420 -19.00 5.20 -4.60
N TYR A 421 -19.95 5.65 -5.44
CA TYR A 421 -20.05 5.18 -6.82
C TYR A 421 -18.84 5.59 -7.67
N LYS A 422 -18.33 6.82 -7.53
CA LYS A 422 -17.13 7.28 -8.22
C LYS A 422 -15.93 6.38 -7.89
N ARG A 423 -15.80 5.97 -6.62
CA ARG A 423 -14.75 5.04 -6.18
C ARG A 423 -14.91 3.64 -6.78
N THR A 424 -16.12 3.09 -6.87
CA THR A 424 -16.33 1.77 -7.49
C THR A 424 -16.17 1.83 -9.00
N ALA A 425 -16.71 2.84 -9.68
CA ALA A 425 -16.57 3.05 -11.12
C ALA A 425 -15.10 3.24 -11.53
N PHE A 426 -14.33 4.05 -10.79
CA PHE A 426 -12.89 4.20 -11.05
C PHE A 426 -12.11 2.90 -10.80
N LEU A 427 -12.46 2.11 -9.77
CA LEU A 427 -11.80 0.82 -9.51
C LEU A 427 -12.14 -0.23 -10.57
N GLU A 428 -13.38 -0.29 -11.05
CA GLU A 428 -13.78 -1.19 -12.12
C GLU A 428 -13.13 -0.79 -13.46
N ALA A 429 -13.11 0.50 -13.80
CA ALA A 429 -12.44 1.00 -15.00
C ALA A 429 -10.92 0.76 -14.94
N ASP A 430 -10.29 0.92 -13.77
CA ASP A 430 -8.88 0.60 -13.56
C ASP A 430 -8.58 -0.91 -13.73
N LEU A 431 -9.48 -1.78 -13.26
CA LEU A 431 -9.43 -3.23 -13.47
C LEU A 431 -9.65 -3.61 -14.94
N GLN A 432 -10.58 -2.95 -15.65
CA GLN A 432 -10.79 -3.13 -17.08
C GLN A 432 -9.54 -2.69 -17.86
N CYS A 433 -8.93 -1.55 -17.54
CA CYS A 433 -7.65 -1.11 -18.13
C CYS A 433 -6.56 -2.18 -17.97
N SER A 434 -6.43 -2.77 -16.77
CA SER A 434 -5.49 -3.88 -16.53
C SER A 434 -5.80 -5.12 -17.39
N LYS A 435 -7.07 -5.51 -17.54
CA LYS A 435 -7.47 -6.65 -18.38
C LYS A 435 -7.16 -6.42 -19.86
N VAL A 436 -7.44 -5.22 -20.39
CA VAL A 436 -7.12 -4.88 -21.79
C VAL A 436 -5.60 -4.86 -21.99
N ILE A 437 -4.83 -4.23 -21.09
CA ILE A 437 -3.36 -4.23 -21.15
C ILE A 437 -2.78 -5.64 -21.10
N GLN A 438 -3.30 -6.53 -20.24
CA GLN A 438 -2.86 -7.94 -20.21
C GLN A 438 -3.17 -8.67 -21.52
N SER A 439 -4.27 -8.33 -22.20
CA SER A 439 -4.59 -8.84 -23.55
C SER A 439 -3.65 -8.25 -24.62
N MET A 440 -3.28 -6.97 -24.52
CA MET A 440 -2.30 -6.34 -25.42
C MET A 440 -0.92 -6.95 -25.24
N GLU A 441 -0.47 -7.12 -24.00
CA GLU A 441 0.83 -7.69 -23.65
C GLU A 441 0.95 -9.15 -24.12
N THR A 442 -0.08 -9.98 -23.91
CA THR A 442 -0.05 -11.37 -24.39
C THR A 442 -0.02 -11.46 -25.92
N LYS A 443 -0.76 -10.60 -26.65
CA LYS A 443 -0.70 -10.52 -28.12
C LYS A 443 0.66 -10.03 -28.62
N LEU A 444 1.20 -8.96 -28.03
CA LEU A 444 2.49 -8.38 -28.40
C LEU A 444 3.64 -9.36 -28.11
N ARG A 445 3.64 -9.99 -26.93
CA ARG A 445 4.63 -11.00 -26.54
C ARG A 445 4.60 -12.20 -27.49
N ALA A 446 3.41 -12.68 -27.90
CA ALA A 446 3.27 -13.75 -28.87
C ALA A 446 3.87 -13.36 -30.25
N ALA A 447 3.62 -12.14 -30.73
CA ALA A 447 4.22 -11.64 -31.96
C ALA A 447 5.76 -11.56 -31.89
N CYS A 448 6.33 -11.05 -30.80
CA CYS A 448 7.79 -11.01 -30.57
C CYS A 448 8.44 -12.40 -30.38
N HIS A 449 7.65 -13.47 -30.24
CA HIS A 449 8.14 -14.85 -30.08
C HIS A 449 7.93 -15.73 -31.31
N ALA A 450 7.30 -15.24 -32.38
CA ALA A 450 7.23 -15.96 -33.65
C ALA A 450 8.64 -16.13 -34.26
N PRO A 451 8.94 -17.26 -34.92
CA PRO A 451 10.28 -17.54 -35.46
C PRO A 451 10.71 -16.54 -36.54
N ASP A 452 9.77 -16.10 -37.38
CA ASP A 452 9.99 -15.17 -38.50
C ASP A 452 9.62 -13.71 -38.14
N ALA A 453 9.60 -13.35 -36.85
CA ALA A 453 9.09 -12.05 -36.38
C ALA A 453 9.87 -10.85 -36.92
N LYS A 454 9.20 -10.05 -37.76
CA LYS A 454 9.72 -8.78 -38.29
C LYS A 454 9.30 -7.61 -37.41
N LEU A 455 10.21 -6.64 -37.26
CA LEU A 455 9.99 -5.43 -36.46
C LEU A 455 8.83 -4.57 -37.00
N SER A 456 8.65 -4.49 -38.34
CA SER A 456 7.55 -3.79 -39.00
C SER A 456 6.18 -4.28 -38.52
N ASP A 457 6.04 -5.60 -38.43
CA ASP A 457 4.76 -6.28 -38.25
C ASP A 457 4.34 -6.20 -36.77
N VAL A 458 5.33 -6.25 -35.86
CA VAL A 458 5.18 -5.98 -34.42
C VAL A 458 4.78 -4.52 -34.16
N ILE A 459 5.35 -3.55 -34.88
CA ILE A 459 4.99 -2.13 -34.75
C ILE A 459 3.55 -1.88 -35.23
N GLN A 460 3.15 -2.41 -36.39
CA GLN A 460 1.76 -2.31 -36.87
C GLN A 460 0.76 -2.96 -35.90
N LEU A 461 1.11 -4.12 -35.32
CA LEU A 461 0.28 -4.74 -34.29
C LEU A 461 0.14 -3.83 -33.06
N LEU A 462 1.25 -3.27 -32.54
CA LEU A 462 1.21 -2.36 -31.40
C LEU A 462 0.31 -1.15 -31.66
N ASP A 463 0.42 -0.52 -32.83
CA ASP A 463 -0.38 0.65 -33.22
C ASP A 463 -1.89 0.31 -33.27
N SER A 464 -2.25 -0.83 -33.87
CA SER A 464 -3.64 -1.33 -33.87
C SER A 464 -4.18 -1.62 -32.46
N LEU A 465 -3.32 -2.10 -31.55
CA LEU A 465 -3.67 -2.35 -30.16
C LEU A 465 -3.88 -1.03 -29.39
N LEU A 466 -3.09 0.01 -29.66
CA LEU A 466 -3.24 1.34 -29.05
C LEU A 466 -4.58 1.98 -29.40
N VAL A 467 -4.97 1.98 -30.68
CA VAL A 467 -6.30 2.48 -31.11
C VAL A 467 -7.44 1.68 -30.46
N SER A 468 -7.29 0.36 -30.32
CA SER A 468 -8.27 -0.48 -29.63
C SER A 468 -8.35 -0.18 -28.12
N PHE A 469 -7.24 0.19 -27.48
CA PHE A 469 -7.19 0.59 -26.07
C PHE A 469 -7.81 1.97 -25.86
N GLU A 470 -7.51 2.94 -26.73
CA GLU A 470 -8.05 4.29 -26.59
C GLU A 470 -9.58 4.31 -26.63
N SER A 471 -10.20 3.48 -27.48
CA SER A 471 -11.65 3.36 -27.62
C SER A 471 -12.35 2.48 -26.57
N SER A 472 -11.63 1.62 -25.85
CA SER A 472 -12.23 0.67 -24.87
C SER A 472 -11.89 0.95 -23.40
N ALA A 473 -10.71 1.50 -23.12
CA ALA A 473 -10.27 1.81 -21.76
C ALA A 473 -10.71 3.21 -21.32
N HIS A 474 -11.08 3.37 -20.04
CA HIS A 474 -11.62 4.60 -19.48
C HIS A 474 -11.09 4.86 -18.06
N GLY A 475 -11.27 6.08 -17.55
CA GLY A 475 -10.97 6.46 -16.17
C GLY A 475 -9.53 6.97 -15.91
N PRO A 476 -9.28 7.53 -14.71
CA PRO A 476 -8.09 8.34 -14.44
C PRO A 476 -6.76 7.57 -14.50
N GLY A 477 -6.78 6.25 -14.34
CA GLY A 477 -5.60 5.39 -14.46
C GLY A 477 -5.15 5.11 -15.90
N LYS A 478 -6.03 5.31 -16.90
CA LYS A 478 -5.86 4.90 -18.32
C LYS A 478 -4.48 5.21 -18.87
N TRP A 479 -4.13 6.49 -18.92
CA TRP A 479 -2.88 6.95 -19.55
C TRP A 479 -1.62 6.56 -18.77
N LYS A 480 -1.69 6.53 -17.43
CA LYS A 480 -0.57 6.10 -16.59
C LYS A 480 -0.25 4.62 -16.81
N LYS A 481 -1.27 3.76 -16.82
CA LYS A 481 -1.09 2.33 -17.10
C LYS A 481 -0.60 2.07 -18.52
N LEU A 482 -1.11 2.81 -19.50
CA LEU A 482 -0.66 2.71 -20.89
C LEU A 482 0.81 3.09 -21.05
N ALA A 483 1.27 4.17 -20.40
CA ALA A 483 2.68 4.57 -20.40
C ALA A 483 3.58 3.50 -19.77
N THR A 484 3.19 2.91 -18.63
CA THR A 484 3.93 1.80 -18.02
C THR A 484 3.98 0.55 -18.91
N PHE A 485 2.87 0.19 -19.56
CA PHE A 485 2.81 -0.90 -20.53
C PHE A 485 3.75 -0.67 -21.72
N LEU A 486 3.76 0.54 -22.29
CA LEU A 486 4.63 0.90 -23.40
C LEU A 486 6.11 0.84 -23.01
N GLN A 487 6.47 1.38 -21.83
CA GLN A 487 7.83 1.31 -21.30
C GLN A 487 8.28 -0.16 -21.14
N GLN A 488 7.50 -0.99 -20.44
CA GLN A 488 7.81 -2.40 -20.21
C GLN A 488 7.88 -3.22 -21.50
N SER A 489 7.05 -2.89 -22.49
CA SER A 489 7.07 -3.53 -23.82
C SER A 489 8.35 -3.21 -24.59
N LEU A 490 8.80 -1.96 -24.55
CA LEU A 490 10.04 -1.49 -25.18
C LEU A 490 11.28 -2.07 -24.50
N GLU A 491 11.37 -1.99 -23.17
CA GLU A 491 12.49 -2.50 -22.38
C GLU A 491 12.62 -4.04 -22.41
N GLY A 492 11.48 -4.74 -22.49
CA GLY A 492 11.40 -6.20 -22.49
C GLY A 492 11.24 -6.81 -23.89
N SER A 493 10.02 -7.18 -24.26
CA SER A 493 9.75 -8.07 -25.42
C SER A 493 10.20 -7.51 -26.78
N ILE A 494 10.29 -6.18 -26.93
CA ILE A 494 10.81 -5.55 -28.15
C ILE A 494 12.35 -5.51 -28.12
N SER A 495 12.96 -5.15 -26.99
CA SER A 495 14.42 -5.23 -26.74
C SER A 495 14.98 -6.65 -26.96
N ASP A 496 14.26 -7.68 -26.53
CA ASP A 496 14.64 -9.08 -26.78
C ASP A 496 14.59 -9.46 -28.26
N LEU A 497 13.64 -8.92 -29.05
CA LEU A 497 13.59 -9.13 -30.49
C LEU A 497 14.79 -8.46 -31.19
N PHE A 498 15.12 -7.22 -30.83
CA PHE A 498 16.34 -6.54 -31.29
C PHE A 498 17.62 -7.32 -30.94
N ARG A 499 17.72 -7.83 -29.71
CA ARG A 499 18.85 -8.63 -29.22
C ARG A 499 18.98 -9.97 -29.96
N LYS A 500 17.88 -10.66 -30.27
CA LYS A 500 17.90 -11.87 -31.12
C LYS A 500 18.41 -11.58 -32.53
N GLN A 501 17.90 -10.52 -33.17
CA GLN A 501 18.34 -10.07 -34.50
C GLN A 501 19.84 -9.72 -34.51
N LEU A 502 20.32 -8.98 -33.50
CA LEU A 502 21.74 -8.61 -33.37
C LEU A 502 22.66 -9.83 -33.17
N ASN A 503 22.27 -10.77 -32.30
CA ASN A 503 23.02 -12.00 -32.05
C ASN A 503 23.10 -12.89 -33.31
N HIS A 504 22.06 -12.91 -34.14
CA HIS A 504 22.07 -13.64 -35.41
C HIS A 504 23.13 -13.05 -36.37
N VAL A 505 23.14 -11.73 -36.57
CA VAL A 505 24.15 -11.03 -37.39
C VAL A 505 25.57 -11.24 -36.85
N GLU A 506 25.77 -11.23 -35.53
CA GLU A 506 27.09 -11.53 -34.94
C GLU A 506 27.52 -13.00 -35.17
N SER A 507 26.59 -13.95 -35.17
CA SER A 507 26.88 -15.37 -35.45
C SER A 507 27.38 -15.58 -36.89
N GLU A 508 26.78 -14.89 -37.87
CA GLU A 508 27.22 -14.94 -39.27
C GLU A 508 28.62 -14.33 -39.44
N ARG A 509 28.86 -13.15 -38.84
CA ARG A 509 30.18 -12.49 -38.81
C ARG A 509 31.26 -13.42 -38.26
N ASN A 510 30.96 -14.15 -37.18
CA ASN A 510 31.89 -15.09 -36.56
C ASN A 510 32.12 -16.34 -37.42
N SER A 511 31.10 -16.85 -38.11
CA SER A 511 31.21 -17.93 -39.10
C SER A 511 32.14 -17.56 -40.27
N LEU A 512 32.06 -16.32 -40.76
CA LEU A 512 32.95 -15.80 -41.80
C LEU A 512 34.42 -15.75 -41.32
N LYS A 513 34.65 -15.25 -40.11
CA LYS A 513 35.99 -15.11 -39.50
C LYS A 513 36.73 -16.44 -39.39
N SER A 514 36.04 -17.53 -39.07
CA SER A 514 36.63 -18.87 -38.95
C SER A 514 37.11 -19.45 -40.29
N LYS A 515 36.49 -19.07 -41.42
CA LYS A 515 36.89 -19.55 -42.76
C LYS A 515 38.24 -18.97 -43.22
N CYS A 516 38.61 -17.78 -42.75
CA CYS A 516 39.86 -17.12 -43.12
C CYS A 516 41.10 -17.88 -42.58
N ARG A 517 41.04 -18.33 -41.32
CA ARG A 517 42.16 -19.01 -40.63
C ARG A 517 42.61 -20.30 -41.33
N LEU A 518 41.64 -21.08 -41.84
CA LEU A 518 41.91 -22.32 -42.60
C LEU A 518 42.70 -22.11 -43.91
N SER A 519 42.91 -20.87 -44.35
CA SER A 519 43.78 -20.55 -45.47
C SER A 519 45.24 -20.32 -45.07
N GLU A 520 45.52 -20.02 -43.80
CA GLU A 520 46.85 -19.64 -43.31
C GLU A 520 47.71 -20.89 -43.05
N ASP A 521 47.13 -21.92 -42.44
CA ASP A 521 47.81 -23.19 -42.08
C ASP A 521 48.44 -23.93 -43.27
N LYS A 522 47.94 -23.72 -44.50
CA LYS A 522 48.44 -24.40 -45.71
C LYS A 522 49.84 -23.94 -46.14
N LEU A 523 50.28 -22.74 -45.76
CA LEU A 523 51.59 -22.22 -46.14
C LEU A 523 52.74 -22.87 -45.36
N ALA A 524 52.51 -23.25 -44.10
CA ALA A 524 53.55 -23.78 -43.21
C ALA A 524 54.07 -25.17 -43.65
N LEU A 525 53.27 -25.96 -44.36
CA LEU A 525 53.61 -27.34 -44.72
C LEU A 525 54.77 -27.44 -45.74
N LEU A 526 54.93 -26.45 -46.61
CA LEU A 526 55.92 -26.47 -47.70
C LEU A 526 57.36 -26.28 -47.21
N MET A 527 57.59 -25.59 -46.10
CA MET A 527 58.94 -25.36 -45.57
C MET A 527 59.63 -26.65 -45.10
N LYS A 528 58.83 -27.65 -44.67
CA LYS A 528 59.32 -28.83 -43.96
C LYS A 528 59.91 -29.95 -44.86
N GLN A 529 59.99 -29.73 -46.17
CA GLN A 529 60.58 -30.69 -47.12
C GLN A 529 62.08 -30.45 -47.38
N LEU A 530 62.63 -29.31 -46.97
CA LEU A 530 64.02 -28.92 -47.30
C LEU A 530 65.07 -29.61 -46.39
N GLU A 531 64.74 -29.83 -45.12
CA GLU A 531 65.65 -30.28 -44.05
C GLU A 531 66.11 -31.75 -44.20
N ALA A 532 65.45 -32.55 -45.04
CA ALA A 532 65.71 -33.99 -45.13
C ALA A 532 67.05 -34.37 -45.80
N ASN A 533 67.69 -33.45 -46.53
CA ASN A 533 68.74 -33.76 -47.49
C ASN A 533 70.15 -33.88 -46.87
N GLU A 534 70.41 -33.25 -45.72
CA GLU A 534 71.75 -33.21 -45.12
C GLU A 534 72.20 -34.52 -44.45
N LYS A 535 71.25 -35.44 -44.19
CA LYS A 535 71.45 -36.60 -43.32
C LYS A 535 72.39 -37.68 -43.87
N HIS A 536 72.66 -37.70 -45.18
CA HIS A 536 73.52 -38.71 -45.81
C HIS A 536 75.03 -38.55 -45.57
N ARG A 537 75.48 -37.47 -44.92
CA ARG A 537 76.91 -37.17 -44.73
C ARG A 537 77.59 -37.95 -43.59
N SER A 538 76.84 -38.47 -42.62
CA SER A 538 77.39 -38.89 -41.31
C SER A 538 77.90 -40.33 -41.22
N GLU A 539 77.45 -41.25 -42.07
CA GLU A 539 77.69 -42.69 -41.88
C GLU A 539 79.14 -43.14 -42.17
N TYR A 540 79.97 -42.29 -42.79
CA TYR A 540 81.36 -42.61 -43.14
C TYR A 540 82.36 -42.55 -41.97
N LEU A 541 82.01 -41.92 -40.84
CA LEU A 541 82.90 -41.80 -39.67
C LEU A 541 82.97 -43.08 -38.82
N LYS A 542 81.94 -43.92 -38.91
CA LYS A 542 81.62 -44.99 -37.94
C LYS A 542 82.51 -46.25 -38.00
N ARG A 543 83.74 -46.12 -38.48
CA ARG A 543 84.75 -47.21 -38.53
C ARG A 543 86.08 -46.85 -37.86
N TYR A 544 86.23 -45.61 -37.38
CA TYR A 544 87.37 -45.21 -36.54
C TYR A 544 87.06 -45.32 -35.03
N GLU A 545 85.78 -45.40 -34.65
CA GLU A 545 85.33 -45.40 -33.25
C GLU A 545 85.59 -46.74 -32.53
N ASP A 546 85.52 -47.87 -33.23
CA ASP A 546 85.65 -49.22 -32.62
C ASP A 546 87.02 -49.47 -31.97
N ALA A 547 88.08 -48.81 -32.44
CA ALA A 547 89.42 -48.87 -31.84
C ALA A 547 89.59 -47.89 -30.66
N ILE A 548 88.74 -46.86 -30.57
CA ILE A 548 88.68 -45.92 -29.45
C ILE A 548 87.88 -46.53 -28.29
N SER A 549 86.89 -47.38 -28.58
CA SER A 549 85.99 -48.07 -27.64
C SER A 549 86.68 -48.65 -26.38
N ASP A 550 87.83 -49.30 -26.49
CA ASP A 550 88.49 -49.92 -25.33
C ASP A 550 89.33 -48.93 -24.48
N LYS A 551 89.87 -47.85 -25.06
CA LYS A 551 90.39 -46.70 -24.30
C LYS A 551 89.23 -45.96 -23.61
N GLU A 552 88.12 -45.83 -24.33
CA GLU A 552 86.86 -45.30 -23.80
C GLU A 552 86.30 -46.15 -22.65
N LYS A 553 86.54 -47.46 -22.58
CA LYS A 553 85.88 -48.34 -21.59
C LYS A 553 86.27 -48.01 -20.15
N ILE A 554 87.57 -47.86 -19.89
CA ILE A 554 88.09 -47.46 -18.57
C ILE A 554 87.79 -45.97 -18.30
N SER A 555 87.80 -45.13 -19.35
CA SER A 555 87.34 -43.75 -19.24
C SER A 555 85.85 -43.67 -18.90
N LYS A 556 84.99 -44.56 -19.42
CA LYS A 556 83.53 -44.63 -19.20
C LYS A 556 83.17 -45.09 -17.79
N ASP A 557 83.98 -45.91 -17.13
CA ASP A 557 83.70 -46.29 -15.73
C ASP A 557 83.88 -45.11 -14.75
N TYR A 558 84.81 -44.18 -15.03
CA TYR A 558 85.00 -42.96 -14.23
C TYR A 558 84.17 -41.77 -14.74
N SER A 559 84.19 -41.48 -16.05
CA SER A 559 83.37 -40.42 -16.65
C SER A 559 81.88 -40.76 -16.60
N GLY A 560 81.48 -42.04 -16.61
CA GLY A 560 80.11 -42.47 -16.34
C GLY A 560 79.72 -42.23 -14.89
N ARG A 561 80.62 -42.41 -13.93
CA ARG A 561 80.37 -42.09 -12.52
C ARG A 561 80.26 -40.58 -12.28
N ILE A 562 81.07 -39.79 -12.98
CA ILE A 562 80.99 -38.32 -12.99
C ILE A 562 79.71 -37.86 -13.70
N ALA A 563 79.38 -38.38 -14.87
CA ALA A 563 78.17 -38.05 -15.63
C ALA A 563 76.90 -38.49 -14.91
N ASP A 564 76.91 -39.59 -14.15
CA ASP A 564 75.77 -40.04 -13.35
C ASP A 564 75.63 -39.22 -12.05
N LEU A 565 76.73 -38.64 -11.53
CA LEU A 565 76.69 -37.59 -10.50
C LEU A 565 76.20 -36.25 -11.05
N GLN A 566 76.67 -35.81 -12.23
CA GLN A 566 76.27 -34.57 -12.90
C GLN A 566 74.82 -34.63 -13.41
N SER A 567 74.37 -35.79 -13.88
CA SER A 567 72.97 -36.08 -14.23
C SER A 567 72.06 -36.00 -13.00
N LYS A 568 72.54 -36.41 -11.82
CA LYS A 568 71.82 -36.23 -10.55
C LYS A 568 71.89 -34.78 -10.08
N TYR A 569 73.05 -34.12 -10.15
CA TYR A 569 73.25 -32.72 -9.80
C TYR A 569 72.34 -31.82 -10.63
N SER A 570 72.41 -31.90 -11.96
CA SER A 570 71.55 -31.15 -12.89
C SER A 570 70.06 -31.40 -12.67
N LYS A 571 69.62 -32.64 -12.43
CA LYS A 571 68.20 -32.92 -12.11
C LYS A 571 67.78 -32.39 -10.74
N LEU A 572 68.67 -32.36 -9.76
CA LEU A 572 68.41 -31.78 -8.44
C LEU A 572 68.49 -30.25 -8.50
N GLU A 573 69.31 -29.69 -9.38
CA GLU A 573 69.45 -28.25 -9.65
C GLU A 573 68.27 -27.71 -10.45
N GLU A 574 67.79 -28.39 -11.51
CA GLU A 574 66.51 -28.12 -12.16
C GLU A 574 65.34 -28.23 -11.18
N ARG A 575 65.39 -29.18 -10.24
CA ARG A 575 64.37 -29.32 -9.18
C ARG A 575 64.47 -28.22 -8.13
N CYS A 576 65.67 -27.76 -7.79
CA CYS A 576 65.90 -26.61 -6.92
C CYS A 576 65.52 -25.29 -7.60
N LEU A 577 65.76 -25.13 -8.90
CA LEU A 577 65.37 -23.97 -9.70
C LEU A 577 63.87 -23.92 -9.93
N SER A 578 63.23 -25.03 -10.26
CA SER A 578 61.76 -25.10 -10.40
C SER A 578 61.04 -24.94 -9.06
N LEU A 579 61.55 -25.52 -7.96
CA LEU A 579 61.04 -25.21 -6.62
C LEU A 579 61.36 -23.80 -6.16
N SER A 580 62.50 -23.20 -6.52
CA SER A 580 62.80 -21.79 -6.18
C SER A 580 61.93 -20.84 -7.01
N ASN A 581 61.66 -21.14 -8.27
CA ASN A 581 60.73 -20.36 -9.09
C ASN A 581 59.28 -20.52 -8.60
N ALA A 582 58.86 -21.72 -8.19
CA ALA A 582 57.57 -21.93 -7.56
C ALA A 582 57.48 -21.27 -6.17
N LEU A 583 58.58 -21.22 -5.42
CA LEU A 583 58.69 -20.52 -4.15
C LEU A 583 58.61 -19.00 -4.35
N GLU A 584 59.35 -18.43 -5.30
CA GLU A 584 59.31 -16.99 -5.60
C GLU A 584 57.98 -16.59 -6.23
N LEU A 585 57.34 -17.45 -7.03
CA LEU A 585 55.94 -17.25 -7.45
C LEU A 585 54.99 -17.29 -6.25
N ALA A 586 55.07 -18.29 -5.36
CA ALA A 586 54.22 -18.37 -4.16
C ALA A 586 54.49 -17.23 -3.15
N LYS A 587 55.73 -16.74 -3.07
CA LYS A 587 56.12 -15.56 -2.28
C LYS A 587 55.65 -14.27 -2.92
N HIS A 588 55.73 -14.13 -4.24
CA HIS A 588 55.22 -12.95 -4.95
C HIS A 588 53.69 -12.93 -4.93
N GLU A 589 53.01 -14.06 -5.07
CA GLU A 589 51.57 -14.18 -4.86
C GLU A 589 51.20 -13.89 -3.41
N SER A 590 51.85 -14.51 -2.42
CA SER A 590 51.61 -14.25 -1.00
C SER A 590 51.87 -12.78 -0.65
N SER A 591 52.97 -12.19 -1.12
CA SER A 591 53.27 -10.77 -0.94
C SER A 591 52.30 -9.85 -1.68
N ASN A 592 51.80 -10.23 -2.87
CA ASN A 592 50.76 -9.47 -3.57
C ASN A 592 49.41 -9.57 -2.84
N TRP A 593 49.05 -10.72 -2.28
CA TRP A 593 47.88 -10.87 -1.42
C TRP A 593 48.04 -10.11 -0.11
N LYS A 594 49.23 -10.10 0.49
CA LYS A 594 49.57 -9.35 1.71
C LYS A 594 49.61 -7.85 1.48
N ASN A 595 50.08 -7.38 0.32
CA ASN A 595 50.05 -5.98 -0.09
C ASN A 595 48.62 -5.54 -0.36
N LYS A 596 47.85 -6.28 -1.18
CA LYS A 596 46.41 -6.03 -1.40
C LYS A 596 45.58 -6.11 -0.11
N TYR A 597 46.01 -6.92 0.85
CA TYR A 597 45.40 -6.97 2.19
C TYR A 597 45.82 -5.75 3.03
N ASN A 598 47.06 -5.29 2.99
CA ASN A 598 47.50 -4.09 3.70
C ASN A 598 46.86 -2.81 3.14
N GLU A 599 46.79 -2.70 1.81
CA GLU A 599 46.04 -1.67 1.07
C GLU A 599 44.55 -1.76 1.41
N GLY A 600 43.95 -2.94 1.23
CA GLY A 600 42.56 -3.20 1.57
C GLY A 600 42.24 -3.05 3.06
N MET A 601 43.20 -3.18 3.97
CA MET A 601 43.06 -2.90 5.40
C MET A 601 43.19 -1.41 5.71
N ALA A 602 43.93 -0.63 4.93
CA ALA A 602 43.89 0.83 5.02
C ALA A 602 42.53 1.35 4.55
N ASP A 603 42.03 0.86 3.42
CA ASP A 603 40.70 1.17 2.90
C ASP A 603 39.59 0.68 3.84
N GLN A 604 39.66 -0.57 4.32
CA GLN A 604 38.66 -1.12 5.24
C GLN A 604 38.74 -0.48 6.63
N LYS A 605 39.89 0.03 7.07
CA LYS A 605 39.99 0.87 8.27
C LYS A 605 39.41 2.26 8.03
N ALA A 606 39.63 2.86 6.87
CA ALA A 606 39.00 4.13 6.50
C ALA A 606 37.47 4.00 6.41
N GLU A 607 36.95 2.91 5.85
CA GLU A 607 35.52 2.58 5.86
C GLU A 607 35.02 2.24 7.28
N GLU A 608 35.77 1.50 8.11
CA GLU A 608 35.41 1.31 9.53
C GLU A 608 35.32 2.62 10.30
N ASP A 609 36.29 3.51 10.13
CA ASP A 609 36.35 4.79 10.84
C ASP A 609 35.31 5.79 10.28
N LYS A 610 34.95 5.66 8.99
CA LYS A 610 33.79 6.31 8.36
C LYS A 610 32.46 5.75 8.86
N PHE A 611 32.31 4.43 9.05
CA PHE A 611 31.14 3.83 9.70
C PHE A 611 31.07 4.21 11.18
N LYS A 612 32.19 4.29 11.91
CA LYS A 612 32.24 4.84 13.28
C LYS A 612 31.82 6.31 13.30
N ALA A 613 32.29 7.12 12.34
CA ALA A 613 31.89 8.52 12.22
C ALA A 613 30.40 8.68 11.86
N GLN A 614 29.87 7.85 10.96
CA GLN A 614 28.44 7.82 10.63
C GLN A 614 27.60 7.38 11.82
N ILE A 615 28.00 6.31 12.53
CA ILE A 615 27.35 5.84 13.76
C ILE A 615 27.40 6.95 14.82
N ALA A 616 28.55 7.58 15.09
CA ALA A 616 28.66 8.68 16.05
C ALA A 616 27.83 9.92 15.66
N VAL A 617 27.72 10.23 14.36
CA VAL A 617 26.85 11.30 13.85
C VAL A 617 25.37 10.93 14.01
N LEU A 618 25.00 9.68 13.77
CA LEU A 618 23.63 9.18 13.97
C LEU A 618 23.28 9.07 15.46
N GLU A 619 24.19 8.65 16.32
CA GLU A 619 24.06 8.64 17.79
C GLU A 619 23.94 10.07 18.32
N ALA A 620 24.71 11.03 17.80
CA ALA A 620 24.51 12.46 18.10
C ALA A 620 23.16 12.98 17.56
N ARG A 621 22.70 12.49 16.39
CA ARG A 621 21.38 12.82 15.83
C ARG A 621 20.24 12.23 16.66
N ILE A 622 20.42 11.03 17.22
CA ILE A 622 19.54 10.37 18.19
C ILE A 622 19.55 11.15 19.50
N GLY A 623 20.70 11.41 20.12
CA GLY A 623 20.78 12.20 21.37
C GLY A 623 20.18 13.61 21.23
N ALA A 624 20.36 14.27 20.08
CA ALA A 624 19.70 15.53 19.78
C ALA A 624 18.18 15.38 19.52
N ALA A 625 17.72 14.26 18.96
CA ALA A 625 16.29 13.97 18.78
C ALA A 625 15.63 13.60 20.12
N GLU A 626 16.29 12.79 20.95
CA GLU A 626 15.87 12.39 22.29
C GLU A 626 15.89 13.56 23.26
N GLY A 627 16.87 14.48 23.15
CA GLY A 627 16.86 15.76 23.88
C GLY A 627 15.69 16.67 23.48
N ARG A 628 15.40 16.81 22.18
CA ARG A 628 14.19 17.51 21.71
C ARG A 628 12.90 16.82 22.17
N LEU A 629 12.87 15.49 22.14
CA LEU A 629 11.73 14.67 22.55
C LEU A 629 11.50 14.73 24.06
N ALA A 630 12.56 14.80 24.87
CA ALA A 630 12.48 15.06 26.30
C ALA A 630 11.91 16.45 26.57
N ALA A 631 12.47 17.50 25.95
CA ALA A 631 11.97 18.87 26.08
C ALA A 631 10.51 19.02 25.64
N VAL A 632 10.10 18.38 24.53
CA VAL A 632 8.71 18.39 24.06
C VAL A 632 7.79 17.54 24.97
N ARG A 633 8.27 16.45 25.57
CA ARG A 633 7.51 15.70 26.60
C ARG A 633 7.34 16.50 27.89
N GLU A 634 8.37 17.23 28.32
CA GLU A 634 8.33 18.11 29.49
C GLU A 634 7.39 19.29 29.25
N GLN A 635 7.45 19.91 28.06
CA GLN A 635 6.52 20.94 27.63
C GLN A 635 5.07 20.42 27.50
N ALA A 636 4.88 19.20 27.01
CA ALA A 636 3.56 18.56 26.95
C ALA A 636 3.01 18.23 28.35
N ALA A 637 3.86 17.71 29.25
CA ALA A 637 3.49 17.44 30.64
C ALA A 637 3.11 18.72 31.38
N SER A 638 3.90 19.79 31.22
CA SER A 638 3.60 21.13 31.78
C SER A 638 2.29 21.69 31.22
N ALA A 639 2.06 21.61 29.90
CA ALA A 639 0.80 22.06 29.29
C ALA A 639 -0.41 21.21 29.74
N GLN A 640 -0.21 19.92 30.02
CA GLN A 640 -1.24 19.02 30.54
C GLN A 640 -1.52 19.25 32.03
N GLU A 641 -0.50 19.62 32.82
CA GLU A 641 -0.65 20.07 34.20
C GLU A 641 -1.39 21.41 34.27
N GLU A 642 -1.03 22.40 33.43
CA GLU A 642 -1.81 23.64 33.25
C GLU A 642 -3.27 23.35 32.86
N ALA A 643 -3.51 22.47 31.89
CA ALA A 643 -4.87 22.09 31.49
C ALA A 643 -5.64 21.42 32.64
N SER A 644 -4.97 20.64 33.50
CA SER A 644 -5.55 20.05 34.70
C SER A 644 -5.86 21.10 35.78
N GLU A 645 -5.00 22.11 35.95
CA GLU A 645 -5.25 23.27 36.80
C GLU A 645 -6.46 24.08 36.32
N TRP A 646 -6.53 24.41 35.03
CA TRP A 646 -7.66 25.15 34.44
C TRP A 646 -8.96 24.35 34.52
N LYS A 647 -8.91 23.02 34.36
CA LYS A 647 -10.04 22.14 34.65
C LYS A 647 -10.46 22.23 36.12
N ARG A 648 -9.52 22.17 37.08
CA ARG A 648 -9.84 22.31 38.51
C ARG A 648 -10.41 23.69 38.86
N LYS A 649 -9.93 24.76 38.22
CA LYS A 649 -10.45 26.13 38.35
C LYS A 649 -11.87 26.24 37.77
N TYR A 650 -12.13 25.61 36.62
CA TYR A 650 -13.45 25.50 36.00
C TYR A 650 -14.44 24.73 36.90
N ASP A 651 -14.06 23.55 37.39
CA ASP A 651 -14.91 22.71 38.26
C ASP A 651 -15.27 23.44 39.57
N VAL A 652 -14.34 24.22 40.14
CA VAL A 652 -14.60 25.11 41.29
C VAL A 652 -15.56 26.24 40.91
N ALA A 653 -15.35 26.93 39.77
CA ALA A 653 -16.23 28.01 39.33
C ALA A 653 -17.67 27.53 39.04
N VAL A 654 -17.84 26.32 38.52
CA VAL A 654 -19.15 25.66 38.34
C VAL A 654 -19.78 25.32 39.70
N GLY A 655 -18.98 24.87 40.68
CA GLY A 655 -19.43 24.68 42.06
C GLY A 655 -19.90 25.98 42.73
N ASP A 656 -19.14 27.06 42.59
CA ASP A 656 -19.50 28.39 43.10
C ASP A 656 -20.79 28.90 42.47
N ALA A 657 -20.92 28.82 41.14
CA ALA A 657 -22.13 29.21 40.42
C ALA A 657 -23.35 28.38 40.86
N LYS A 658 -23.18 27.06 41.08
CA LYS A 658 -24.25 26.19 41.59
C LYS A 658 -24.68 26.59 43.01
N THR A 659 -23.73 26.82 43.93
CA THR A 659 -24.09 27.21 45.30
C THR A 659 -24.65 28.64 45.38
N ALA A 660 -24.31 29.53 44.44
CA ALA A 660 -24.97 30.83 44.30
C ALA A 660 -26.43 30.67 43.86
N LEU A 661 -26.72 29.80 42.89
CA LEU A 661 -28.08 29.43 42.46
C LEU A 661 -28.90 28.83 43.61
N GLU A 662 -28.32 27.91 44.38
CA GLU A 662 -28.97 27.32 45.56
C GLU A 662 -29.27 28.37 46.65
N ARG A 663 -28.35 29.32 46.90
CA ARG A 663 -28.59 30.47 47.80
C ARG A 663 -29.72 31.37 47.30
N ALA A 664 -29.77 31.66 46.00
CA ALA A 664 -30.83 32.45 45.38
C ALA A 664 -32.21 31.78 45.52
N ALA A 665 -32.28 30.46 45.27
CA ALA A 665 -33.50 29.68 45.47
C ALA A 665 -33.98 29.71 46.94
N VAL A 666 -33.08 29.55 47.92
CA VAL A 666 -33.41 29.65 49.35
C VAL A 666 -33.84 31.08 49.75
N ALA A 667 -33.27 32.12 49.14
CA ALA A 667 -33.73 33.50 49.35
C ALA A 667 -35.13 33.75 48.75
N GLN A 668 -35.43 33.17 47.60
CA GLN A 668 -36.75 33.22 46.97
C GLN A 668 -37.80 32.44 47.78
N GLU A 669 -37.44 31.28 48.32
CA GLU A 669 -38.33 30.50 49.21
C GLU A 669 -38.63 31.27 50.51
N ARG A 670 -37.62 31.93 51.10
CA ARG A 670 -37.78 32.77 52.30
C ARG A 670 -38.63 34.01 52.06
N THR A 671 -38.58 34.62 50.87
CA THR A 671 -39.43 35.76 50.53
C THR A 671 -40.87 35.31 50.24
N ASN A 672 -41.07 34.21 49.50
CA ASN A 672 -42.39 33.60 49.31
C ASN A 672 -43.08 33.26 50.65
N LYS A 673 -42.37 32.65 51.61
CA LYS A 673 -42.91 32.35 52.95
C LYS A 673 -43.31 33.62 53.74
N LYS A 674 -42.60 34.74 53.56
CA LYS A 674 -42.97 36.03 54.15
C LYS A 674 -44.19 36.67 53.48
N VAL A 675 -44.31 36.55 52.16
CA VAL A 675 -45.51 37.00 51.42
C VAL A 675 -46.74 36.20 51.86
N GLN A 676 -46.62 34.87 51.91
CA GLN A 676 -47.72 33.99 52.31
C GLN A 676 -48.17 34.26 53.76
N ALA A 677 -47.25 34.42 54.71
CA ALA A 677 -47.60 34.80 56.09
C ALA A 677 -48.29 36.19 56.17
N ARG A 678 -47.94 37.13 55.29
CA ARG A 678 -48.60 38.44 55.19
C ARG A 678 -50.00 38.32 54.56
N GLU A 679 -50.19 37.47 53.55
CA GLU A 679 -51.51 37.14 53.03
C GLU A 679 -52.40 36.49 54.10
N ASP A 680 -51.88 35.52 54.85
CA ASP A 680 -52.64 34.84 55.91
C ASP A 680 -53.03 35.80 57.04
N THR A 681 -52.15 36.75 57.39
CA THR A 681 -52.47 37.84 58.34
C THR A 681 -53.56 38.78 57.80
N LEU A 682 -53.46 39.22 56.54
CA LEU A 682 -54.49 40.05 55.92
C LEU A 682 -55.84 39.30 55.82
N ARG A 683 -55.82 37.98 55.57
CA ARG A 683 -57.03 37.15 55.55
C ARG A 683 -57.69 37.07 56.92
N THR A 684 -56.94 37.01 58.03
CA THR A 684 -57.52 37.04 59.38
C THR A 684 -58.06 38.43 59.74
N GLU A 685 -57.39 39.51 59.31
CA GLU A 685 -57.90 40.88 59.48
C GLU A 685 -59.21 41.11 58.69
N PHE A 686 -59.25 40.73 57.40
CA PHE A 686 -60.47 40.83 56.59
C PHE A 686 -61.62 39.95 57.11
N ALA A 687 -61.32 38.77 57.66
CA ALA A 687 -62.34 37.94 58.32
C ALA A 687 -62.92 38.61 59.58
N GLY A 688 -62.08 39.30 60.37
CA GLY A 688 -62.52 40.10 61.52
C GLY A 688 -63.34 41.33 61.12
N GLN A 689 -62.95 42.01 60.04
CA GLN A 689 -63.69 43.15 59.48
C GLN A 689 -65.05 42.71 58.90
N LEU A 690 -65.12 41.56 58.23
CA LEU A 690 -66.40 40.98 57.79
C LEU A 690 -67.30 40.63 58.98
N ALA A 691 -66.77 39.95 60.00
CA ALA A 691 -67.56 39.59 61.19
C ALA A 691 -68.08 40.82 61.96
N THR A 692 -67.34 41.94 62.00
CA THR A 692 -67.84 43.19 62.59
C THR A 692 -68.87 43.86 61.69
N LYS A 693 -68.69 43.86 60.36
CA LYS A 693 -69.67 44.40 59.40
C LYS A 693 -70.96 43.60 59.35
N ASP A 694 -70.94 42.27 59.49
CA ASP A 694 -72.16 41.45 59.58
C ASP A 694 -72.96 41.77 60.85
N ASN A 695 -72.29 41.96 62.00
CA ASN A 695 -72.93 42.42 63.23
C ASN A 695 -73.49 43.85 63.12
N GLU A 696 -72.83 44.71 62.36
CA GLU A 696 -73.29 46.07 62.05
C GLU A 696 -74.52 46.04 61.12
N ILE A 697 -74.54 45.16 60.11
CA ILE A 697 -75.68 44.90 59.22
C ILE A 697 -76.90 44.35 60.01
N ILE A 698 -76.69 43.42 60.94
CA ILE A 698 -77.76 42.92 61.82
C ILE A 698 -78.35 44.07 62.67
N ASN A 699 -77.51 44.93 63.25
CA ASN A 699 -77.94 46.11 64.00
C ASN A 699 -78.67 47.14 63.12
N LEU A 700 -78.21 47.36 61.88
CA LEU A 700 -78.85 48.26 60.93
C LEU A 700 -80.20 47.72 60.45
N THR A 701 -80.30 46.41 60.20
CA THR A 701 -81.56 45.75 59.82
C THR A 701 -82.60 45.87 60.93
N ALA A 702 -82.22 45.61 62.18
CA ALA A 702 -83.09 45.81 63.35
C ALA A 702 -83.55 47.28 63.52
N LYS A 703 -82.71 48.26 63.13
CA LYS A 703 -83.07 49.69 63.11
C LYS A 703 -83.98 50.06 61.92
N VAL A 704 -83.89 49.37 60.78
CA VAL A 704 -84.82 49.53 59.65
C VAL A 704 -86.20 48.98 60.01
N ASP A 705 -86.28 47.78 60.59
CA ASP A 705 -87.53 47.19 61.11
C ASP A 705 -88.22 48.06 62.18
N GLN A 706 -87.45 48.92 62.86
CA GLN A 706 -87.94 49.88 63.85
C GLN A 706 -88.34 51.23 63.21
N SER A 707 -87.65 51.69 62.17
CA SER A 707 -87.94 52.96 61.50
C SER A 707 -89.10 52.86 60.50
N GLU A 708 -89.31 51.73 59.81
CA GLU A 708 -90.51 51.50 59.00
C GLU A 708 -91.80 51.62 59.84
N LYS A 709 -91.77 51.14 61.09
CA LYS A 709 -92.89 51.27 62.05
C LYS A 709 -93.14 52.71 62.50
N GLN A 710 -92.18 53.62 62.30
CA GLN A 710 -92.30 55.05 62.62
C GLN A 710 -92.59 55.92 61.38
N ALA A 711 -92.30 55.43 60.17
CA ALA A 711 -92.48 56.16 58.90
C ALA A 711 -93.93 56.64 58.69
N ASN A 712 -94.93 55.85 59.08
CA ASN A 712 -96.36 56.21 58.98
C ASN A 712 -96.80 57.40 59.88
N SER A 713 -95.92 57.92 60.75
CA SER A 713 -96.22 59.02 61.67
C SER A 713 -95.59 60.37 61.26
N LEU A 714 -94.51 60.34 60.46
CA LEU A 714 -93.60 61.48 60.30
C LEU A 714 -93.78 62.29 58.99
N LEU A 715 -94.92 62.14 58.31
CA LEU A 715 -95.26 62.92 57.10
C LEU A 715 -95.60 64.42 57.36
N LEU A 716 -95.14 65.00 58.47
CA LEU A 716 -95.64 66.29 58.99
C LEU A 716 -94.61 67.25 59.61
N ARG A 717 -93.31 66.91 59.69
CA ARG A 717 -92.27 67.84 60.22
C ARG A 717 -90.97 67.80 59.41
N LEU A 718 -90.77 68.83 58.58
CA LEU A 718 -89.66 68.95 57.63
C LEU A 718 -88.41 69.65 58.21
N GLU A 719 -88.39 69.98 59.51
CA GLU A 719 -87.33 70.79 60.15
C GLU A 719 -86.13 69.97 60.66
N ALA A 720 -86.15 68.63 60.57
CA ALA A 720 -85.05 67.76 61.01
C ALA A 720 -83.92 67.60 59.97
N ALA A 721 -84.05 68.18 58.77
CA ALA A 721 -83.12 67.96 57.66
C ALA A 721 -81.73 68.59 57.87
N GLU A 722 -81.62 69.65 58.68
CA GLU A 722 -80.36 70.40 58.85
C GLU A 722 -79.35 69.69 59.77
N SER A 723 -79.80 68.90 60.75
CA SER A 723 -78.90 68.12 61.62
C SER A 723 -78.18 66.99 60.88
N GLU A 724 -78.81 66.45 59.84
CA GLU A 724 -78.28 65.31 59.08
C GLU A 724 -77.05 65.70 58.24
N LEU A 725 -76.98 66.97 57.81
CA LEU A 725 -75.90 67.51 56.99
C LEU A 725 -74.56 67.56 57.74
N LYS A 726 -74.58 67.95 59.02
CA LYS A 726 -73.38 67.93 59.89
C LYS A 726 -72.86 66.51 60.15
N ARG A 727 -73.74 65.52 60.21
CA ARG A 727 -73.34 64.10 60.34
C ARG A 727 -72.55 63.64 59.12
N ARG A 728 -73.00 64.02 57.91
CA ARG A 728 -72.28 63.75 56.66
C ARG A 728 -70.94 64.48 56.55
N GLU A 729 -70.80 65.69 57.11
CA GLU A 729 -69.49 66.35 57.20
C GLU A 729 -68.49 65.55 58.05
N SER A 730 -68.89 65.03 59.22
CA SER A 730 -68.01 64.18 60.04
C SER A 730 -67.68 62.83 59.39
N GLU A 731 -68.59 62.24 58.62
CA GLU A 731 -68.30 61.04 57.83
C GLU A 731 -67.28 61.36 56.71
N SER A 732 -67.35 62.55 56.13
CA SER A 732 -66.38 63.03 55.13
C SER A 732 -65.01 63.40 55.68
N SER A 733 -64.82 63.60 56.99
CA SER A 733 -63.47 63.76 57.57
C SER A 733 -62.80 62.42 57.82
N VAL A 734 -63.53 61.43 58.37
CA VAL A 734 -63.01 60.06 58.56
C VAL A 734 -62.52 59.45 57.24
N LEU A 735 -63.30 59.62 56.16
CA LEU A 735 -62.89 59.17 54.82
C LEU A 735 -61.65 59.90 54.27
N LYS A 736 -61.36 61.14 54.69
CA LYS A 736 -60.12 61.84 54.32
C LYS A 736 -58.92 61.28 55.07
N ASP A 737 -59.07 60.98 56.36
CA ASP A 737 -58.01 60.39 57.18
C ASP A 737 -57.71 58.94 56.72
N GLU A 738 -58.73 58.20 56.28
CA GLU A 738 -58.58 56.86 55.69
C GLU A 738 -57.88 56.92 54.31
N ILE A 739 -58.20 57.91 53.47
CA ILE A 739 -57.48 58.18 52.21
C ILE A 739 -56.02 58.61 52.47
N GLN A 740 -55.76 59.43 53.50
CA GLN A 740 -54.41 59.81 53.92
C GLN A 740 -53.59 58.57 54.32
N GLY A 741 -54.15 57.69 55.16
CA GLY A 741 -53.52 56.43 55.54
C GLY A 741 -53.29 55.48 54.35
N LEU A 742 -54.18 55.46 53.36
CA LEU A 742 -53.97 54.69 52.12
C LEU A 742 -52.87 55.29 51.23
N LEU A 743 -52.71 56.61 51.18
CA LEU A 743 -51.61 57.28 50.47
C LEU A 743 -50.24 57.01 51.12
N GLU A 744 -50.16 57.01 52.44
CA GLU A 744 -48.93 56.68 53.18
C GLU A 744 -48.56 55.19 53.02
N ASN A 745 -49.55 54.29 53.02
CA ASN A 745 -49.34 52.89 52.67
C ASN A 745 -48.90 52.71 51.21
N LEU A 746 -49.44 53.49 50.28
CA LEU A 746 -49.04 53.46 48.86
C LEU A 746 -47.57 53.88 48.67
N ASP A 747 -47.12 54.94 49.35
CA ASP A 747 -45.72 55.39 49.23
C ASP A 747 -44.73 54.46 49.97
N SER A 748 -45.18 53.81 51.06
CA SER A 748 -44.49 52.69 51.71
C SER A 748 -44.30 51.50 50.76
N VAL A 749 -45.36 51.05 50.08
CA VAL A 749 -45.28 49.97 49.07
C VAL A 749 -44.42 50.39 47.86
N LYS A 750 -44.48 51.64 47.44
CA LYS A 750 -43.66 52.21 46.35
C LYS A 750 -42.17 52.28 46.69
N THR A 751 -41.81 52.64 47.91
CA THR A 751 -40.40 52.62 48.38
C THR A 751 -39.88 51.19 48.61
N MET A 752 -40.74 50.25 49.02
CA MET A 752 -40.43 48.81 48.98
C MET A 752 -40.18 48.31 47.54
N ALA A 753 -41.03 48.70 46.59
CA ALA A 753 -40.87 48.32 45.17
C ALA A 753 -39.55 48.85 44.60
N GLN A 754 -39.21 50.12 44.84
CA GLN A 754 -37.95 50.72 44.40
C GLN A 754 -36.71 50.09 45.05
N THR A 755 -36.79 49.61 46.28
CA THR A 755 -35.66 48.90 46.93
C THR A 755 -35.50 47.47 46.39
N HIS A 756 -36.59 46.77 46.09
CA HIS A 756 -36.53 45.49 45.38
C HIS A 756 -36.05 45.64 43.93
N GLU A 757 -36.41 46.71 43.22
CA GLU A 757 -35.89 46.99 41.86
C GLU A 757 -34.38 47.23 41.87
N ARG A 758 -33.86 47.95 42.88
CA ARG A 758 -32.40 48.11 43.08
C ARG A 758 -31.71 46.78 43.39
N GLN A 759 -32.31 45.93 44.23
CA GLN A 759 -31.78 44.59 44.51
C GLN A 759 -31.76 43.69 43.26
N ALA A 760 -32.82 43.73 42.44
CA ALA A 760 -32.88 43.00 41.18
C ALA A 760 -31.77 43.44 40.22
N LYS A 761 -31.54 44.76 40.08
CA LYS A 761 -30.46 45.32 39.24
C LYS A 761 -29.06 44.95 39.73
N ILE A 762 -28.84 44.83 41.05
CA ILE A 762 -27.57 44.36 41.61
C ILE A 762 -27.37 42.87 41.28
N LEU A 763 -28.39 42.02 41.49
CA LEU A 763 -28.33 40.59 41.16
C LEU A 763 -28.16 40.34 39.65
N GLU A 764 -28.75 41.18 38.80
CA GLU A 764 -28.56 41.15 37.35
C GLU A 764 -27.12 41.51 36.96
N GLN A 765 -26.51 42.51 37.61
CA GLN A 765 -25.09 42.85 37.42
C GLN A 765 -24.15 41.75 37.92
N GLU A 766 -24.42 41.14 39.08
CA GLU A 766 -23.65 39.99 39.58
C GLU A 766 -23.74 38.79 38.64
N ASN A 767 -24.94 38.47 38.12
CA ASN A 767 -25.15 37.37 37.19
C ASN A 767 -24.42 37.61 35.86
N ASN A 768 -24.50 38.82 35.30
CA ASN A 768 -23.77 39.20 34.09
C ASN A 768 -22.24 39.10 34.30
N HIS A 769 -21.72 39.58 35.45
CA HIS A 769 -20.30 39.48 35.78
C HIS A 769 -19.83 38.01 35.93
N LEU A 770 -20.64 37.15 36.57
CA LEU A 770 -20.37 35.71 36.66
C LEU A 770 -20.40 35.02 35.29
N GLN A 771 -21.31 35.43 34.40
CA GLN A 771 -21.42 34.90 33.05
C GLN A 771 -20.23 35.33 32.15
N GLU A 772 -19.79 36.59 32.24
CA GLU A 772 -18.55 37.04 31.59
C GLU A 772 -17.32 36.29 32.11
N LYS A 773 -17.22 36.12 33.44
CA LYS A 773 -16.15 35.35 34.07
C LYS A 773 -16.13 33.91 33.56
N TYR A 774 -17.27 33.22 33.54
CA TYR A 774 -17.42 31.86 33.00
C TYR A 774 -16.97 31.77 31.54
N LEU A 775 -17.42 32.70 30.68
CA LEU A 775 -17.00 32.76 29.28
C LEU A 775 -15.49 33.05 29.11
N SER A 776 -14.88 33.80 30.03
CA SER A 776 -13.44 34.07 30.02
C SER A 776 -12.61 32.84 30.43
N GLU A 777 -13.06 32.06 31.41
CA GLU A 777 -12.39 30.85 31.87
C GLU A 777 -12.53 29.70 30.85
N SER A 778 -13.72 29.53 30.26
CA SER A 778 -13.95 28.55 29.18
C SER A 778 -12.99 28.76 28.00
N LYS A 779 -12.79 30.02 27.57
CA LYS A 779 -11.85 30.34 26.47
C LYS A 779 -10.41 29.99 26.80
N LYS A 780 -9.96 30.18 28.06
CA LYS A 780 -8.61 29.79 28.51
C LYS A 780 -8.46 28.27 28.51
N PHE A 781 -9.47 27.54 28.99
CA PHE A 781 -9.48 26.08 28.96
C PHE A 781 -9.41 25.54 27.52
N ASP A 782 -10.25 26.07 26.61
CA ASP A 782 -10.24 25.69 25.19
C ASP A 782 -8.91 26.00 24.50
N GLU A 783 -8.13 26.98 24.98
CA GLU A 783 -6.81 27.31 24.45
C GLU A 783 -5.71 26.41 25.03
N ALA A 784 -5.75 26.10 26.32
CA ALA A 784 -4.85 25.15 26.96
C ALA A 784 -5.00 23.71 26.41
N ASP A 785 -6.24 23.24 26.23
CA ASP A 785 -6.55 21.95 25.61
C ASP A 785 -6.00 21.83 24.18
N ARG A 786 -6.10 22.92 23.38
CA ARG A 786 -5.50 22.97 22.04
C ARG A 786 -3.97 22.88 22.09
N ARG A 787 -3.31 23.68 22.93
CA ARG A 787 -1.85 23.64 23.12
C ARG A 787 -1.37 22.25 23.56
N CYS A 788 -2.09 21.59 24.46
CA CYS A 788 -1.81 20.20 24.86
C CYS A 788 -1.88 19.23 23.66
N LYS A 789 -2.94 19.33 22.85
CA LYS A 789 -3.12 18.49 21.65
C LYS A 789 -2.14 18.80 20.52
N ASP A 790 -1.61 20.02 20.44
CA ASP A 790 -0.53 20.39 19.54
C ASP A 790 0.80 19.78 20.02
N ALA A 791 1.13 19.93 21.30
CA ALA A 791 2.33 19.35 21.91
C ALA A 791 2.34 17.81 21.84
N GLU A 792 1.20 17.13 22.05
CA GLU A 792 1.08 15.67 21.84
C GLU A 792 1.38 15.24 20.39
N ARG A 793 0.97 16.05 19.40
CA ARG A 793 1.22 15.76 17.97
C ARG A 793 2.68 15.95 17.61
N ASP A 794 3.34 16.95 18.17
CA ASP A 794 4.76 17.18 17.92
C ASP A 794 5.66 16.20 18.72
N ALA A 795 5.22 15.76 19.90
CA ALA A 795 5.82 14.64 20.62
C ALA A 795 5.79 13.33 19.79
N LYS A 796 4.68 13.06 19.09
CA LYS A 796 4.54 11.87 18.22
C LYS A 796 5.48 11.92 17.02
N LYS A 797 5.56 13.06 16.32
CA LYS A 797 6.55 13.28 15.25
C LYS A 797 7.98 13.12 15.76
N ALA A 798 8.27 13.60 16.97
CA ALA A 798 9.59 13.44 17.59
C ALA A 798 9.91 11.97 17.90
N THR A 799 8.96 11.16 18.39
CA THR A 799 9.15 9.71 18.54
C THR A 799 9.41 9.03 17.21
N GLU A 800 8.60 9.30 16.18
CA GLU A 800 8.75 8.69 14.85
C GLU A 800 10.13 8.98 14.22
N LEU A 801 10.63 10.21 14.37
CA LEU A 801 11.98 10.61 13.92
C LEU A 801 13.09 9.93 14.73
N ALA A 802 12.90 9.74 16.04
CA ALA A 802 13.86 9.04 16.89
C ALA A 802 13.90 7.53 16.60
N ASP A 803 12.74 6.90 16.39
CA ASP A 803 12.64 5.48 16.00
C ASP A 803 13.23 5.22 14.60
N THR A 804 13.01 6.12 13.65
CA THR A 804 13.65 6.06 12.32
C THR A 804 15.17 6.15 12.44
N ALA A 805 15.69 7.09 13.24
CA ALA A 805 17.14 7.22 13.47
C ALA A 805 17.73 6.00 14.20
N ARG A 806 17.01 5.40 15.16
CA ARG A 806 17.40 4.13 15.80
C ARG A 806 17.46 2.97 14.80
N ALA A 807 16.52 2.88 13.86
CA ALA A 807 16.53 1.89 12.79
C ALA A 807 17.72 2.08 11.82
N GLU A 808 18.07 3.32 11.47
CA GLU A 808 19.27 3.66 10.68
C GLU A 808 20.57 3.17 11.37
N VAL A 809 20.71 3.37 12.68
CA VAL A 809 21.89 2.89 13.44
C VAL A 809 21.95 1.36 13.48
N VAL A 810 20.82 0.67 13.68
CA VAL A 810 20.78 -0.81 13.67
C VAL A 810 21.16 -1.37 12.30
N ALA A 811 20.77 -0.71 11.20
CA ALA A 811 21.18 -1.08 9.85
C ALA A 811 22.69 -0.90 9.65
N ALA A 812 23.24 0.29 9.95
CA ALA A 812 24.67 0.58 9.81
C ALA A 812 25.56 -0.35 10.67
N GLN A 813 25.13 -0.68 11.89
CA GLN A 813 25.85 -1.62 12.75
C GLN A 813 25.78 -3.07 12.23
N LYS A 814 24.71 -3.47 11.51
CA LYS A 814 24.64 -4.77 10.82
C LYS A 814 25.61 -4.84 9.64
N GLU A 815 25.66 -3.79 8.80
CA GLU A 815 26.57 -3.70 7.66
C GLU A 815 28.04 -3.75 8.10
N LYS A 816 28.39 -3.02 9.17
CA LYS A 816 29.71 -3.08 9.81
C LYS A 816 30.06 -4.50 10.29
N ASN A 817 29.14 -5.20 10.95
CA ASN A 817 29.38 -6.58 11.40
C ASN A 817 29.61 -7.55 10.22
N GLU A 818 28.89 -7.37 9.11
CA GLU A 818 29.08 -8.18 7.89
C GLU A 818 30.41 -7.87 7.19
N ALA A 819 30.83 -6.61 7.15
CA ALA A 819 32.15 -6.20 6.65
C ALA A 819 33.30 -6.79 7.50
N GLN A 820 33.16 -6.79 8.84
CA GLN A 820 34.13 -7.43 9.74
C GLN A 820 34.23 -8.94 9.52
N ARG A 821 33.11 -9.64 9.30
CA ARG A 821 33.11 -11.08 8.98
C ARG A 821 33.89 -11.37 7.69
N LEU A 822 33.65 -10.57 6.65
CA LEU A 822 34.35 -10.70 5.35
C LEU A 822 35.85 -10.41 5.45
N ALA A 823 36.29 -9.53 6.36
CA ALA A 823 37.72 -9.33 6.65
C ALA A 823 38.34 -10.58 7.29
N MET A 824 37.68 -11.17 8.28
CA MET A 824 38.13 -12.36 9.00
C MET A 824 38.22 -13.59 8.07
N GLU A 825 37.26 -13.76 7.14
CA GLU A 825 37.30 -14.79 6.09
C GLU A 825 38.52 -14.61 5.16
N ARG A 826 38.87 -13.38 4.78
CA ARG A 826 40.06 -13.07 3.95
C ARG A 826 41.37 -13.34 4.70
N LEU A 827 41.44 -12.97 5.97
CA LEU A 827 42.63 -13.17 6.82
C LEU A 827 42.99 -14.67 6.92
N ALA A 828 41.99 -15.54 7.13
CA ALA A 828 42.18 -16.99 7.18
C ALA A 828 42.71 -17.61 5.86
N LEU A 829 42.40 -17.00 4.69
CA LEU A 829 42.96 -17.42 3.40
C LEU A 829 44.44 -17.04 3.26
N ILE A 830 44.85 -15.89 3.82
CA ILE A 830 46.25 -15.42 3.78
C ILE A 830 47.12 -16.31 4.67
N GLU A 831 46.70 -16.61 5.91
CA GLU A 831 47.46 -17.54 6.76
C GLU A 831 47.64 -18.93 6.11
N LYS A 832 46.65 -19.37 5.31
CA LYS A 832 46.73 -20.65 4.58
C LYS A 832 47.80 -20.60 3.48
N ALA A 833 47.94 -19.47 2.79
CA ALA A 833 48.99 -19.26 1.80
C ALA A 833 50.38 -19.14 2.45
N GLU A 834 50.50 -18.44 3.59
CA GLU A 834 51.77 -18.31 4.31
C GLU A 834 52.29 -19.67 4.82
N ARG A 835 51.42 -20.51 5.40
CA ARG A 835 51.77 -21.89 5.79
C ARG A 835 52.21 -22.76 4.60
N GLN A 836 51.72 -22.49 3.39
CA GLN A 836 52.15 -23.17 2.18
C GLN A 836 53.54 -22.70 1.73
N VAL A 837 53.84 -21.40 1.81
CA VAL A 837 55.19 -20.85 1.55
C VAL A 837 56.21 -21.45 2.52
N GLU A 838 55.94 -21.45 3.83
CA GLU A 838 56.85 -22.07 4.82
C GLU A 838 57.16 -23.54 4.51
N SER A 839 56.20 -24.30 3.97
CA SER A 839 56.41 -25.70 3.64
C SER A 839 57.33 -25.86 2.43
N LEU A 840 57.17 -25.02 1.42
CA LEU A 840 58.05 -24.97 0.25
C LEU A 840 59.45 -24.49 0.63
N GLU A 841 59.61 -23.54 1.55
CA GLU A 841 60.94 -23.15 2.08
C GLU A 841 61.65 -24.31 2.79
N ARG A 842 60.91 -25.05 3.63
CA ARG A 842 61.44 -26.22 4.36
C ARG A 842 61.80 -27.40 3.44
N GLU A 843 61.26 -27.47 2.24
CA GLU A 843 61.62 -28.46 1.21
C GLU A 843 62.78 -27.97 0.34
N ARG A 844 62.74 -26.71 -0.10
CA ARG A 844 63.82 -26.05 -0.87
C ARG A 844 65.15 -26.06 -0.13
N ASN A 845 65.16 -25.80 1.18
CA ASN A 845 66.41 -25.77 1.96
C ASN A 845 67.06 -27.17 2.06
N LYS A 846 66.27 -28.24 2.28
CA LYS A 846 66.80 -29.62 2.33
C LYS A 846 67.44 -30.06 1.01
N LEU A 847 66.81 -29.71 -0.12
CA LEU A 847 67.37 -30.03 -1.43
C LEU A 847 68.66 -29.28 -1.72
N ILE A 848 68.86 -28.08 -1.13
CA ILE A 848 70.14 -27.36 -1.18
C ILE A 848 71.23 -28.11 -0.39
N ASP A 849 70.94 -28.52 0.85
CA ASP A 849 71.85 -29.34 1.66
C ASP A 849 72.28 -30.62 0.91
N GLU A 850 71.33 -31.26 0.21
CA GLU A 850 71.59 -32.42 -0.66
C GLU A 850 72.44 -32.09 -1.90
N THR A 851 72.18 -30.97 -2.59
CA THR A 851 73.04 -30.52 -3.73
C THR A 851 74.48 -30.21 -3.29
N GLU A 852 74.69 -29.62 -2.12
CA GLU A 852 76.03 -29.35 -1.62
C GLU A 852 76.81 -30.62 -1.29
N GLY A 853 76.16 -31.63 -0.70
CA GLY A 853 76.77 -32.94 -0.45
C GLY A 853 77.24 -33.62 -1.74
N LEU A 854 76.42 -33.57 -2.79
CA LEU A 854 76.78 -34.09 -4.11
C LEU A 854 77.94 -33.32 -4.75
N ARG A 855 77.94 -31.98 -4.69
CA ARG A 855 79.00 -31.15 -5.28
C ARG A 855 80.38 -31.38 -4.63
N ARG A 856 80.42 -31.61 -3.31
CA ARG A 856 81.65 -32.00 -2.60
C ARG A 856 82.17 -33.37 -3.07
N SER A 857 81.25 -34.29 -3.41
CA SER A 857 81.59 -35.63 -3.90
C SER A 857 82.11 -35.63 -5.35
N GLU A 858 81.62 -34.71 -6.19
CA GLU A 858 82.09 -34.52 -7.57
C GLU A 858 83.56 -34.05 -7.62
N ILE A 859 83.94 -33.09 -6.75
CA ILE A 859 85.29 -32.52 -6.71
C ILE A 859 86.35 -33.59 -6.37
N ASP A 860 86.06 -34.50 -5.43
CA ASP A 860 86.94 -35.62 -5.09
C ASP A 860 87.09 -36.65 -6.23
N ALA A 861 86.04 -36.83 -7.05
CA ALA A 861 86.11 -37.69 -8.24
C ALA A 861 87.00 -37.07 -9.34
N ILE A 862 86.86 -35.75 -9.59
CA ILE A 862 87.66 -35.02 -10.60
C ILE A 862 89.16 -35.06 -10.23
N ALA A 863 89.50 -34.85 -8.95
CA ALA A 863 90.90 -34.89 -8.48
C ALA A 863 91.59 -36.25 -8.75
N LYS A 864 90.83 -37.35 -8.79
CA LYS A 864 91.35 -38.71 -9.06
C LYS A 864 91.55 -38.99 -10.55
N VAL A 865 90.84 -38.30 -11.44
CA VAL A 865 91.02 -38.45 -12.91
C VAL A 865 92.32 -37.81 -13.36
N ALA A 866 92.62 -36.57 -12.94
CA ALA A 866 93.85 -35.86 -13.30
C ALA A 866 95.13 -36.63 -12.91
N LEU A 867 95.09 -37.38 -11.79
CA LEU A 867 96.19 -38.22 -11.31
C LEU A 867 96.42 -39.46 -12.20
N LEU A 868 95.40 -39.91 -12.93
CA LEU A 868 95.53 -40.98 -13.94
C LEU A 868 96.01 -40.45 -15.29
N GLU A 869 95.58 -39.26 -15.70
CA GLU A 869 95.98 -38.63 -16.97
C GLU A 869 97.50 -38.39 -17.03
N HIS A 870 98.08 -37.86 -15.95
CA HIS A 870 99.54 -37.66 -15.86
C HIS A 870 100.35 -38.97 -15.98
N ARG A 871 99.76 -40.13 -15.65
CA ARG A 871 100.42 -41.44 -15.84
C ARG A 871 100.38 -41.93 -17.29
N VAL A 872 99.47 -41.41 -18.12
CA VAL A 872 99.42 -41.70 -19.56
C VAL A 872 100.44 -40.84 -20.31
N GLU A 873 100.57 -39.58 -19.93
CA GLU A 873 101.54 -38.62 -20.48
C GLU A 873 103.01 -39.09 -20.35
N VAL A 874 103.35 -39.79 -19.27
CA VAL A 874 104.66 -40.47 -19.10
C VAL A 874 104.82 -41.64 -20.10
N ARG A 875 103.75 -42.40 -20.34
CA ARG A 875 103.75 -43.57 -21.24
C ARG A 875 103.85 -43.19 -22.71
N GLU A 876 103.33 -42.04 -23.10
CA GLU A 876 103.41 -41.56 -24.49
C GLU A 876 104.86 -41.17 -24.86
N LYS A 877 105.67 -40.69 -23.90
CA LYS A 877 107.12 -40.46 -24.11
C LYS A 877 107.93 -41.74 -24.31
N GLU A 878 107.66 -42.79 -23.51
CA GLU A 878 108.34 -44.10 -23.64
C GLU A 878 108.15 -44.71 -25.07
N ILE A 879 107.05 -44.38 -25.75
CA ILE A 879 106.75 -44.85 -27.12
C ILE A 879 107.50 -44.03 -28.18
N GLU A 880 107.67 -42.72 -27.96
CA GLU A 880 108.34 -41.83 -28.91
C GLU A 880 109.85 -42.10 -28.99
N GLU A 881 110.49 -42.49 -27.88
CA GLU A 881 111.89 -42.93 -27.86
C GLU A 881 112.11 -44.21 -28.70
N MET A 882 111.25 -45.23 -28.59
CA MET A 882 111.36 -46.46 -29.40
C MET A 882 111.17 -46.24 -30.92
N LEU A 883 110.45 -45.18 -31.32
CA LEU A 883 110.31 -44.81 -32.74
C LEU A 883 111.57 -44.17 -33.32
N SER A 884 112.43 -43.60 -32.48
CA SER A 884 113.75 -43.07 -32.88
C SER A 884 114.69 -44.20 -33.28
N GLU A 885 114.90 -45.19 -32.41
CA GLU A 885 115.85 -46.30 -32.61
C GLU A 885 115.53 -47.12 -33.87
N ASN A 886 114.25 -47.29 -34.21
CA ASN A 886 113.83 -48.06 -35.39
C ASN A 886 114.24 -47.40 -36.71
N ASN A 887 114.23 -46.06 -36.78
CA ASN A 887 114.65 -45.32 -37.97
C ASN A 887 116.18 -45.40 -38.19
N GLU A 888 116.96 -45.44 -37.12
CA GLU A 888 118.42 -45.57 -37.21
C GLU A 888 118.83 -46.95 -37.76
N GLN A 889 118.16 -48.02 -37.34
CA GLN A 889 118.33 -49.37 -37.91
C GLN A 889 117.97 -49.46 -39.41
N ARG A 890 116.97 -48.70 -39.86
CA ARG A 890 116.59 -48.60 -41.28
C ARG A 890 117.61 -47.87 -42.13
N SER A 891 118.25 -46.82 -41.60
CA SER A 891 119.34 -46.12 -42.28
C SER A 891 120.51 -47.06 -42.60
N ASN A 892 120.96 -47.81 -41.58
CA ASN A 892 122.09 -48.73 -41.69
C ASN A 892 121.85 -49.87 -42.69
N THR A 893 120.61 -50.35 -42.85
CA THR A 893 120.29 -51.42 -43.80
C THR A 893 120.27 -50.95 -45.27
N VAL A 894 119.91 -49.69 -45.54
CA VAL A 894 120.01 -49.11 -46.89
C VAL A 894 121.47 -49.00 -47.35
N GLN A 895 122.35 -48.52 -46.46
CA GLN A 895 123.77 -48.30 -46.77
C GLN A 895 124.51 -49.61 -47.13
N VAL A 896 124.12 -50.75 -46.53
CA VAL A 896 124.65 -52.08 -46.89
C VAL A 896 124.21 -52.50 -48.30
N LEU A 897 122.96 -52.23 -48.69
CA LEU A 897 122.43 -52.60 -50.02
C LEU A 897 123.10 -51.84 -51.17
N GLU A 898 123.45 -50.57 -50.96
CA GLU A 898 124.20 -49.80 -51.96
C GLU A 898 125.61 -50.38 -52.22
N SER A 899 126.28 -50.90 -51.18
CA SER A 899 127.60 -51.53 -51.32
C SER A 899 127.56 -52.81 -52.16
N LEU A 900 126.50 -53.61 -52.03
CA LEU A 900 126.27 -54.84 -52.81
C LEU A 900 125.88 -54.52 -54.27
N LEU A 901 125.20 -53.40 -54.52
CA LEU A 901 124.88 -52.95 -55.88
C LEU A 901 126.13 -52.50 -56.65
N ALA A 902 127.15 -51.98 -55.95
CA ALA A 902 128.41 -51.58 -56.55
C ALA A 902 129.28 -52.77 -56.99
N THR A 903 129.32 -53.86 -56.20
CA THR A 903 130.14 -55.05 -56.52
C THR A 903 129.57 -55.87 -57.68
N GLU A 904 128.24 -55.99 -57.81
CA GLU A 904 127.58 -56.68 -58.94
C GLU A 904 127.92 -56.01 -60.29
N ARG A 905 127.92 -54.67 -60.31
CA ARG A 905 128.29 -53.87 -61.49
C ARG A 905 129.75 -54.05 -61.90
N ALA A 906 130.67 -54.22 -60.94
CA ALA A 906 132.07 -54.50 -61.21
C ALA A 906 132.25 -55.89 -61.86
N ALA A 907 131.62 -56.92 -61.32
CA ALA A 907 131.67 -58.29 -61.86
C ALA A 907 131.15 -58.37 -63.30
N ARG A 908 130.05 -57.66 -63.62
CA ARG A 908 129.50 -57.55 -64.98
C ARG A 908 130.48 -56.94 -65.99
N ALA A 909 131.21 -55.89 -65.60
CA ALA A 909 132.20 -55.24 -66.47
C ALA A 909 133.38 -56.17 -66.81
N GLU A 910 133.78 -57.01 -65.86
CA GLU A 910 134.86 -58.00 -66.06
C GLU A 910 134.41 -59.18 -66.94
N ALA A 911 133.14 -59.60 -66.83
CA ALA A 911 132.56 -60.62 -67.71
C ALA A 911 132.51 -60.18 -69.18
N ASN A 912 132.09 -58.93 -69.45
CA ASN A 912 132.06 -58.40 -70.83
C ASN A 912 133.46 -58.38 -71.48
N LYS A 913 134.50 -57.95 -70.75
CA LYS A 913 135.88 -57.96 -71.27
C LYS A 913 136.38 -59.36 -71.69
N ARG A 914 135.96 -60.41 -70.97
CA ARG A 914 136.27 -61.80 -71.36
C ARG A 914 135.54 -62.22 -72.64
N ALA A 915 134.30 -61.79 -72.85
CA ALA A 915 133.53 -62.07 -74.06
C ALA A 915 134.09 -61.35 -75.30
N GLU A 916 134.49 -60.08 -75.16
CA GLU A 916 135.09 -59.30 -76.26
C GLU A 916 136.43 -59.91 -76.73
N ALA A 917 137.27 -60.37 -75.79
CA ALA A 917 138.54 -61.03 -76.11
C ALA A 917 138.36 -62.33 -76.92
N LEU A 918 137.37 -63.15 -76.56
CA LEU A 918 137.03 -64.39 -77.29
C LEU A 918 136.49 -64.08 -78.70
N SER A 919 135.69 -63.03 -78.86
CA SER A 919 135.16 -62.59 -80.15
C SER A 919 136.27 -62.17 -81.13
N LEU A 920 137.24 -61.37 -80.67
CA LEU A 920 138.41 -60.98 -81.45
C LEU A 920 139.27 -62.19 -81.89
N GLN A 921 139.38 -63.20 -81.03
CA GLN A 921 140.18 -64.40 -81.34
C GLN A 921 139.53 -65.26 -82.44
N LEU A 922 138.19 -65.33 -82.47
CA LEU A 922 137.42 -66.02 -83.52
C LEU A 922 137.47 -65.29 -84.87
N GLN A 923 137.48 -63.95 -84.89
CA GLN A 923 137.66 -63.20 -86.14
C GLN A 923 139.02 -63.49 -86.81
N LEU A 924 140.08 -63.65 -86.01
CA LEU A 924 141.43 -63.93 -86.50
C LEU A 924 141.62 -65.37 -87.02
N THR A 925 140.84 -66.35 -86.55
CA THR A 925 140.88 -67.71 -87.10
C THR A 925 140.10 -67.82 -88.40
N GLN A 926 138.94 -67.14 -88.50
CA GLN A 926 138.13 -67.09 -89.72
C GLN A 926 138.92 -66.52 -90.91
N GLY A 927 139.55 -65.35 -90.74
CA GLY A 927 140.29 -64.67 -91.82
C GLY A 927 141.51 -65.44 -92.36
N LYS A 928 142.08 -66.37 -91.57
CA LYS A 928 143.17 -67.27 -92.03
C LYS A 928 142.66 -68.44 -92.87
N LEU A 929 141.39 -68.84 -92.67
CA LEU A 929 140.77 -69.94 -93.39
C LEU A 929 140.45 -69.54 -94.84
N ASP A 930 139.89 -68.34 -95.03
CA ASP A 930 139.48 -67.83 -96.35
C ASP A 930 140.69 -67.53 -97.26
N ALA A 931 141.80 -67.04 -96.70
CA ALA A 931 143.00 -66.68 -97.46
C ALA A 931 143.65 -67.88 -98.19
N LEU A 932 143.88 -68.99 -97.48
CA LEU A 932 144.48 -70.20 -98.08
C LEU A 932 143.54 -70.90 -99.08
N GLN A 933 142.23 -70.69 -98.95
CA GLN A 933 141.25 -71.26 -99.88
C GLN A 933 141.21 -70.52 -101.24
N GLN A 934 141.67 -69.26 -101.29
CA GLN A 934 141.85 -68.50 -102.53
C GLN A 934 143.11 -68.89 -103.31
N GLU A 935 144.25 -69.12 -102.65
CA GLU A 935 145.47 -69.59 -103.36
C GLU A 935 145.24 -70.94 -104.07
N LEU A 936 144.47 -71.83 -103.46
CA LEU A 936 144.17 -73.17 -103.99
C LEU A 936 143.20 -73.18 -105.20
N THR A 937 142.71 -72.02 -105.65
CA THR A 937 141.74 -71.92 -106.75
C THR A 937 142.13 -71.00 -107.92
N SER A 938 143.11 -70.10 -107.77
CA SER A 938 143.53 -69.19 -108.86
C SER A 938 144.60 -69.78 -109.79
N ILE A 939 145.58 -70.52 -109.27
CA ILE A 939 146.67 -71.11 -110.08
C ILE A 939 146.39 -72.60 -110.34
N ARG A 940 145.33 -72.88 -111.10
CA ARG A 940 145.00 -74.24 -111.57
C ARG A 940 144.47 -74.31 -113.02
N LEU A 941 144.48 -73.18 -113.72
CA LEU A 941 143.96 -73.01 -115.09
C LEU A 941 144.91 -72.11 -115.92
N ASN A 942 146.15 -72.57 -116.05
CA ASN A 942 147.16 -72.33 -117.08
C ASN A 942 148.41 -73.11 -116.60
N GLU A 943 149.05 -73.99 -117.35
CA GLU A 943 148.92 -74.28 -118.79
C GLU A 943 149.05 -75.78 -119.10
N SER A 944 148.73 -76.12 -120.35
CA SER A 944 149.02 -77.35 -121.13
C SER A 944 149.99 -78.39 -120.51
N ALA A 945 149.68 -79.68 -120.41
CA ALA A 945 149.33 -80.61 -121.51
C ALA A 945 150.42 -80.75 -122.59
N LEU A 946 151.29 -81.78 -122.47
CA LEU A 946 151.74 -82.60 -123.61
C LEU A 946 152.62 -83.79 -123.16
N ASP A 947 152.48 -85.01 -123.69
CA ASP A 947 151.25 -85.82 -123.77
C ASP A 947 151.60 -87.33 -123.85
N THR A 948 150.58 -88.19 -123.90
CA THR A 948 150.58 -89.66 -124.01
C THR A 948 150.97 -90.42 -122.72
N LYS A 949 150.21 -91.43 -122.26
CA LYS A 949 148.95 -92.01 -122.78
C LYS A 949 148.16 -92.79 -121.69
N MET A 950 146.82 -92.57 -121.65
CA MET A 950 145.75 -93.43 -121.04
C MET A 950 145.71 -93.56 -119.49
N LYS A 951 144.59 -93.73 -118.75
CA LYS A 951 143.15 -93.28 -118.74
C LYS A 951 142.41 -94.12 -117.62
N SER A 952 141.33 -93.76 -116.92
CA SER A 952 140.59 -92.50 -116.61
C SER A 952 139.39 -92.78 -115.65
N ALA A 953 138.82 -91.76 -114.95
CA ALA A 953 137.62 -91.81 -114.05
C ALA A 953 137.81 -92.57 -112.71
N ARG A 954 137.01 -92.46 -111.62
CA ARG A 954 135.92 -91.59 -111.04
C ARG A 954 135.92 -91.87 -109.50
N GLY A 955 135.23 -91.20 -108.54
CA GLY A 955 134.25 -90.10 -108.43
C GLY A 955 134.19 -89.59 -106.95
N LYS A 956 133.15 -88.82 -106.50
CA LYS A 956 133.11 -88.18 -105.14
C LYS A 956 131.71 -87.76 -104.62
N ARG A 957 131.51 -87.65 -103.28
CA ARG A 957 131.19 -86.38 -102.51
C ARG A 957 130.96 -86.59 -100.97
N PRO A 958 131.31 -85.60 -100.09
CA PRO A 958 131.04 -85.53 -98.62
C PRO A 958 129.95 -84.44 -98.29
N ARG A 959 129.69 -83.87 -97.08
CA ARG A 959 130.24 -83.85 -95.67
C ARG A 959 129.12 -83.31 -94.72
N VAL A 960 129.22 -83.46 -93.38
CA VAL A 960 129.08 -82.43 -92.27
C VAL A 960 128.92 -83.13 -90.89
N ASP A 961 129.41 -82.49 -89.82
CA ASP A 961 129.68 -83.01 -88.45
C ASP A 961 128.60 -82.57 -87.41
N ASP A 962 128.45 -83.07 -86.15
CA ASP A 962 129.38 -83.55 -85.08
C ASP A 962 130.18 -82.40 -84.36
N ASN A 963 130.55 -82.42 -83.06
CA ASN A 963 130.03 -83.16 -81.89
C ASN A 963 130.48 -82.58 -80.50
N ILE A 964 129.79 -83.07 -79.44
CA ILE A 964 130.14 -83.47 -78.04
C ILE A 964 131.59 -83.37 -77.45
N GLY A 965 131.66 -83.17 -76.10
CA GLY A 965 132.71 -83.65 -75.16
C GLY A 965 132.60 -83.01 -73.75
N THR A 966 132.43 -83.66 -72.57
CA THR A 966 133.23 -84.70 -71.83
C THR A 966 134.58 -84.15 -71.34
N GLU A 967 135.08 -84.28 -70.10
CA GLU A 967 135.05 -85.24 -68.95
C GLU A 967 135.38 -84.44 -67.63
N SER A 968 135.59 -84.90 -66.38
CA SER A 968 135.17 -85.97 -65.46
C SER A 968 136.08 -85.87 -64.18
N VAL A 969 135.78 -86.61 -63.09
CA VAL A 969 136.73 -87.05 -62.01
C VAL A 969 137.19 -86.09 -60.87
N HIS A 970 137.23 -86.63 -59.62
CA HIS A 970 137.98 -86.22 -58.39
C HIS A 970 137.59 -84.93 -57.60
N ASP A 971 137.81 -84.78 -56.27
CA ASP A 971 138.04 -85.78 -55.17
C ASP A 971 137.73 -85.24 -53.72
N MET A 972 138.12 -86.02 -52.70
CA MET A 972 138.02 -85.90 -51.23
C MET A 972 138.49 -84.63 -50.47
N ASP A 973 137.74 -84.34 -49.39
CA ASP A 973 138.12 -84.19 -47.96
C ASP A 973 139.52 -83.72 -47.47
N THR A 974 139.54 -82.70 -46.59
CA THR A 974 140.36 -82.48 -45.35
C THR A 974 139.91 -81.14 -44.73
N GLY A 975 139.98 -80.79 -43.43
CA GLY A 975 140.89 -81.08 -42.29
C GLY A 975 141.43 -79.70 -41.81
N GLU A 976 141.39 -79.23 -40.55
CA GLU A 976 141.49 -79.82 -39.19
C GLU A 976 140.54 -79.09 -38.19
N GLU A 977 139.92 -79.76 -37.19
CA GLU A 977 140.24 -79.81 -35.73
C GLU A 977 140.03 -78.51 -34.89
N VAL A 978 139.73 -78.49 -33.57
CA VAL A 978 139.83 -79.52 -32.49
C VAL A 978 138.56 -79.59 -31.59
N ALA A 979 137.90 -80.75 -31.65
CA ALA A 979 137.29 -81.60 -30.60
C ALA A 979 136.74 -81.13 -29.21
N LYS A 980 135.73 -81.90 -28.73
CA LYS A 980 135.25 -82.12 -27.33
C LYS A 980 134.41 -81.00 -26.67
N GLY A 981 133.49 -81.28 -25.73
CA GLY A 981 132.96 -82.58 -25.29
C GLY A 981 132.05 -82.53 -24.02
N ARG A 982 131.02 -83.41 -23.99
CA ARG A 982 130.16 -83.86 -22.85
C ARG A 982 130.09 -83.06 -21.52
N LYS A 983 128.83 -82.68 -21.19
CA LYS A 983 128.15 -82.72 -19.87
C LYS A 983 128.53 -81.71 -18.74
N ARG A 984 127.44 -81.24 -18.09
CA ARG A 984 127.21 -81.06 -16.64
C ARG A 984 127.37 -79.64 -16.01
N SER A 985 126.21 -79.07 -15.68
CA SER A 985 125.83 -78.40 -14.39
C SER A 985 126.52 -77.11 -13.90
N LYS A 986 125.70 -76.25 -13.26
CA LYS A 986 126.05 -75.13 -12.34
C LYS A 986 126.71 -73.91 -13.02
N SER A 987 126.66 -72.68 -12.49
CA SER A 987 125.84 -72.05 -11.41
C SER A 987 126.16 -70.54 -11.36
N THR A 988 125.20 -69.70 -10.90
CA THR A 988 125.42 -68.34 -10.31
C THR A 988 126.03 -67.25 -11.25
N THR A 989 125.85 -65.93 -11.07
CA THR A 989 125.29 -65.13 -9.95
C THR A 989 124.74 -63.76 -10.43
N SER A 990 123.77 -63.18 -9.69
CA SER A 990 123.58 -61.73 -9.39
C SER A 990 123.28 -60.68 -10.49
N PRO A 991 122.67 -59.50 -10.16
CA PRO A 991 121.57 -59.29 -9.17
C PRO A 991 120.52 -58.19 -9.53
N PHE A 992 119.39 -58.19 -8.79
CA PHE A 992 118.42 -57.06 -8.59
C PHE A 992 117.64 -56.53 -9.82
N ASN A 993 116.42 -55.96 -9.74
CA ASN A 993 115.55 -55.57 -8.60
C ASN A 993 114.04 -55.67 -8.97
N TYR A 994 113.14 -55.72 -7.97
CA TYR A 994 111.67 -55.40 -7.91
C TYR A 994 110.79 -55.30 -9.19
N SER A 995 109.49 -55.68 -9.21
CA SER A 995 108.62 -56.45 -8.29
C SER A 995 107.19 -56.64 -8.84
N GLN A 996 106.65 -57.86 -8.87
CA GLN A 996 105.24 -58.27 -9.12
C GLN A 996 105.16 -59.81 -8.90
N MET A 997 104.04 -60.50 -8.64
CA MET A 997 102.65 -60.19 -8.21
C MET A 997 101.98 -61.52 -7.81
N GLU A 998 101.01 -61.52 -6.86
CA GLU A 998 100.14 -62.68 -6.52
C GLU A 998 100.86 -63.97 -6.00
N ASP A 999 100.23 -64.95 -5.33
CA ASP A 999 98.94 -65.05 -4.61
C ASP A 999 99.19 -65.84 -3.29
N GLY A 1000 98.33 -65.70 -2.27
CA GLY A 1000 98.64 -66.16 -0.90
C GLY A 1000 97.48 -66.72 -0.07
N GLY A 1001 97.60 -68.00 0.33
CA GLY A 1001 96.91 -68.54 1.52
C GLY A 1001 97.59 -68.10 2.84
N SER A 1002 97.21 -68.57 4.03
CA SER A 1002 96.08 -69.41 4.46
C SER A 1002 96.12 -69.58 6.00
N VAL A 1003 94.97 -69.47 6.67
CA VAL A 1003 94.57 -70.27 7.85
C VAL A 1003 95.43 -70.22 9.16
N PHE A 1004 94.89 -69.49 10.16
CA PHE A 1004 94.86 -69.77 11.62
C PHE A 1004 96.03 -69.42 12.60
N ARG A 1005 95.60 -69.15 13.86
CA ARG A 1005 96.34 -68.78 15.11
C ARG A 1005 97.07 -67.41 15.08
N GLY A 1006 97.23 -66.69 16.20
CA GLY A 1006 96.62 -66.85 17.53
C GLY A 1006 97.38 -66.15 18.68
N GLU A 1007 96.70 -65.24 19.38
CA GLU A 1007 96.90 -64.76 20.79
C GLU A 1007 98.19 -64.03 21.27
N GLN A 1008 97.95 -62.91 21.98
CA GLN A 1008 98.67 -62.36 23.17
C GLN A 1008 100.07 -61.68 23.00
N ASP A 1009 100.47 -60.64 23.76
CA ASP A 1009 99.73 -59.75 24.70
C ASP A 1009 100.48 -58.42 25.03
N ASN A 1010 99.80 -57.52 25.77
CA ASN A 1010 100.31 -56.41 26.60
C ASN A 1010 100.96 -55.15 25.93
N ASP A 1011 100.85 -53.92 26.47
CA ASP A 1011 100.17 -53.47 27.71
C ASP A 1011 99.74 -51.97 27.74
N GLN A 1012 98.66 -51.67 28.48
CA GLN A 1012 98.34 -50.43 29.25
C GLN A 1012 98.37 -49.00 28.59
N SER A 1013 97.51 -48.01 28.95
CA SER A 1013 96.47 -47.91 30.01
C SER A 1013 95.48 -46.73 29.84
N GLN A 1014 94.29 -46.83 30.48
CA GLN A 1014 93.32 -45.77 30.90
C GLN A 1014 92.57 -44.92 29.82
N ALA A 1015 91.33 -44.42 30.03
CA ALA A 1015 90.15 -44.84 30.83
C ALA A 1015 88.91 -43.95 30.52
N ASN A 1016 87.68 -44.54 30.49
CA ASN A 1016 86.33 -43.91 30.71
C ASN A 1016 85.83 -42.77 29.75
N GLN A 1017 84.53 -42.58 29.45
CA GLN A 1017 83.31 -43.43 29.54
C GLN A 1017 82.15 -42.85 28.67
N GLU A 1018 81.13 -43.69 28.40
CA GLU A 1018 79.70 -43.38 28.13
C GLU A 1018 79.15 -42.86 26.77
N SER A 1019 78.24 -43.69 26.22
CA SER A 1019 76.94 -43.35 25.58
C SER A 1019 76.86 -42.98 24.08
N GLU A 1020 76.88 -44.01 23.23
CA GLU A 1020 76.10 -43.98 21.98
C GLU A 1020 74.62 -44.33 22.26
N THR A 1021 73.68 -43.73 21.53
CA THR A 1021 72.25 -44.11 21.58
C THR A 1021 71.68 -44.24 20.16
N GLU A 1022 71.54 -45.48 19.69
CA GLU A 1022 70.91 -45.74 18.39
C GLU A 1022 69.41 -45.43 18.41
N ASP A 1023 68.96 -44.64 17.43
CA ASP A 1023 67.60 -44.10 17.32
C ASP A 1023 66.59 -45.14 16.81
N TYR A 1024 66.23 -46.09 17.69
CA TYR A 1024 65.28 -47.19 17.45
C TYR A 1024 63.92 -46.75 16.87
N ARG A 1025 63.54 -45.47 17.00
CA ARG A 1025 62.32 -44.90 16.40
C ARG A 1025 62.35 -44.93 14.86
N ARG A 1026 63.55 -45.01 14.26
CA ARG A 1026 63.76 -45.18 12.81
C ARG A 1026 63.41 -46.58 12.30
N PHE A 1027 63.34 -47.60 13.15
CA PHE A 1027 62.99 -48.95 12.71
C PHE A 1027 61.60 -49.00 12.04
N THR A 1028 61.47 -49.83 11.00
CA THR A 1028 60.19 -50.07 10.32
C THR A 1028 59.26 -50.90 11.20
N VAL A 1029 57.95 -50.83 10.96
CA VAL A 1029 56.95 -51.62 11.71
C VAL A 1029 57.27 -53.11 11.68
N VAL A 1030 57.73 -53.62 10.53
CA VAL A 1030 58.14 -55.03 10.38
C VAL A 1030 59.33 -55.36 11.29
N LYS A 1031 60.38 -54.54 11.29
CA LYS A 1031 61.58 -54.77 12.13
C LYS A 1031 61.24 -54.68 13.62
N LEU A 1032 60.38 -53.74 14.04
CA LEU A 1032 59.91 -53.64 15.43
C LEU A 1032 59.08 -54.87 15.85
N LYS A 1033 58.19 -55.38 14.97
CA LYS A 1033 57.43 -56.61 15.23
C LYS A 1033 58.32 -57.85 15.30
N GLN A 1034 59.32 -57.95 14.43
CA GLN A 1034 60.31 -59.03 14.46
C GLN A 1034 61.10 -59.01 15.78
N GLU A 1035 61.59 -57.85 16.21
CA GLU A 1035 62.41 -57.77 17.43
C GLU A 1035 61.58 -57.98 18.70
N LEU A 1036 60.33 -57.47 18.76
CA LEU A 1036 59.39 -57.84 19.83
C LEU A 1036 59.13 -59.36 19.91
N THR A 1037 59.01 -60.02 18.76
CA THR A 1037 58.81 -61.48 18.69
C THR A 1037 60.07 -62.24 19.13
N LYS A 1038 61.25 -61.78 18.71
CA LYS A 1038 62.58 -62.32 19.06
C LYS A 1038 62.88 -62.21 20.56
N HIS A 1039 62.42 -61.14 21.22
CA HIS A 1039 62.47 -60.98 22.67
C HIS A 1039 61.33 -61.68 23.43
N GLY A 1040 60.49 -62.48 22.74
CA GLY A 1040 59.44 -63.31 23.35
C GLY A 1040 58.08 -62.65 23.54
N PHE A 1041 57.93 -61.36 23.24
CA PHE A 1041 56.71 -60.57 23.44
C PHE A 1041 55.72 -60.64 22.26
N GLY A 1042 55.78 -61.72 21.46
CA GLY A 1042 54.89 -61.94 20.32
C GLY A 1042 53.42 -62.13 20.71
N ALA A 1043 53.14 -62.59 21.94
CA ALA A 1043 51.79 -62.77 22.45
C ALA A 1043 51.08 -61.43 22.71
N GLN A 1044 51.72 -60.51 23.44
CA GLN A 1044 51.19 -59.16 23.72
C GLN A 1044 50.98 -58.35 22.43
N LEU A 1045 51.78 -58.61 21.39
CA LEU A 1045 51.61 -58.01 20.06
C LEU A 1045 50.33 -58.51 19.34
N LEU A 1046 49.83 -59.71 19.65
CA LEU A 1046 48.62 -60.30 19.06
C LEU A 1046 47.33 -59.90 19.79
N GLU A 1047 47.42 -59.51 21.07
CA GLU A 1047 46.28 -58.98 21.84
C GLU A 1047 45.85 -57.59 21.35
N LEU A 1048 46.76 -56.82 20.74
CA LEU A 1048 46.45 -55.55 20.10
C LEU A 1048 45.72 -55.75 18.77
N ARG A 1049 44.42 -55.41 18.72
CA ARG A 1049 43.67 -55.30 17.45
C ARG A 1049 44.07 -54.03 16.70
N ASN A 1050 44.74 -54.19 15.55
CA ASN A 1050 45.18 -53.15 14.62
C ASN A 1050 46.06 -52.02 15.24
N PRO A 1051 47.20 -52.33 15.88
CA PRO A 1051 48.10 -51.32 16.44
C PRO A 1051 48.82 -50.51 15.36
N ASN A 1052 48.96 -49.20 15.59
CA ASN A 1052 49.74 -48.29 14.76
C ASN A 1052 51.24 -48.30 15.16
N LYS A 1053 52.09 -47.59 14.42
CA LYS A 1053 53.56 -47.60 14.67
C LYS A 1053 53.92 -47.12 16.09
N LYS A 1054 53.22 -46.13 16.66
CA LYS A 1054 53.49 -45.64 18.01
C LYS A 1054 53.19 -46.70 19.07
N ASP A 1055 52.07 -47.41 18.95
CA ASP A 1055 51.66 -48.44 19.91
C ASP A 1055 52.71 -49.57 19.99
N ILE A 1056 53.27 -49.95 18.83
CA ILE A 1056 54.31 -50.97 18.70
C ILE A 1056 55.65 -50.45 19.25
N ILE A 1057 56.00 -49.17 19.02
CA ILE A 1057 57.17 -48.55 19.65
C ILE A 1057 57.02 -48.53 21.18
N ALA A 1058 55.85 -48.12 21.71
CA ALA A 1058 55.60 -48.07 23.15
C ALA A 1058 55.67 -49.47 23.79
N LEU A 1059 55.22 -50.52 23.09
CA LEU A 1059 55.35 -51.90 23.58
C LEU A 1059 56.81 -52.38 23.59
N TYR A 1060 57.63 -51.94 22.62
CA TYR A 1060 59.09 -52.19 22.57
C TYR A 1060 59.87 -51.39 23.63
N GLU A 1061 59.58 -50.10 23.78
CA GLU A 1061 60.09 -49.24 24.86
C GLU A 1061 59.80 -49.89 26.23
N LYS A 1062 58.57 -50.36 26.45
CA LYS A 1062 58.13 -50.96 27.73
C LYS A 1062 58.70 -52.34 28.04
N HIS A 1063 58.74 -53.27 27.09
CA HIS A 1063 59.06 -54.68 27.36
C HIS A 1063 60.48 -55.10 26.94
N VAL A 1064 61.10 -54.40 25.98
CA VAL A 1064 62.46 -54.72 25.50
C VAL A 1064 63.50 -53.72 26.04
N LEU A 1065 63.14 -52.43 26.12
CA LEU A 1065 64.03 -51.41 26.71
C LEU A 1065 63.75 -51.14 28.20
N GLY A 1066 62.65 -51.67 28.75
CA GLY A 1066 62.30 -51.57 30.17
C GLY A 1066 61.93 -50.16 30.66
N LYS A 1067 61.30 -49.34 29.81
CA LYS A 1067 61.00 -47.91 30.07
C LYS A 1067 59.50 -47.59 30.19
#